data_AF-A0A6I9NF84-F1
#
_entry.id   AF-A0A6I9NF84-F1
#
_cell.length_a   1.000
_cell.length_b   1.000
_cell.length_c   1.000
_cell.angle_alpha   90.00
_cell.angle_beta   90.00
_cell.angle_gamma   90.00
#
_symmetry.space_group_name_H-M   'P 1'
#
loop_
_entity.id
_entity.type
_entity.pdbx_description
1 polymer ?
#
loop_
_entity_poly.entity_id
_entity_poly.type
_entity_poly.pdbx_seq_one_letter_code
_entity_poly.pdbx_strand_id
1 'polypeptide(L)'
;MDWDKDGDILAVIAAKSSSIYFWDASVNKTSHIDSGMRDQMSFILWSKTGPLLAVGTVKGNLLIYNQQTSRKIPVLGKHTKKITCGCWNNQNLLALGSEDNTLSISNHEGDTIRQASLHGEPAEMTFSVMKTDERSGQGENTVSLSVDKKILILFNIHDPDNRIDLTFQRHYGNIVSYRWYGDGYILIGFSHGYFVVISTHIREIGHELCQAHNHKESLNSVAISTALNKAASCGDNSIKIHDLSDFKDISNVVQLDDETKGLDQLNWTDDGQLLAVSTQKGTLHVFLTKLPILGSSFGTRLAYLTSLLEVTVSNQVEGESPVTIEVEVEPTFIALGPYHVAVGMNNRAWFYDLIDHKPGFKKLKDIEYLGTIASMCLNSYYAAALFEGKVQLHMIEGKDQEEKKQMKLFPDDDRKGRILCHALTADFLYYGTDSGNVVCVLVEDWETVSSYTHSVGVRKVFPDLNGTRLVFIDDKNGGFLLSPSNATDSCFELPNFSPTITGVLWDNWHSDRGVFVAYDDDKVYTYALHKTTIYGPRVVLVGSTALLFSQKPLLLHNGDLTCQTASGKTSEVTLSTHSFLKNSTGTATDSPPELSKQVAQALKLKRFHEARGLCQSSGSSTDWAEVGGACLVHMEVELAIQVYRMSGNVGMVLSLQGIQGIEDMNLRAGHLAMFLGDYNLAQDLYLSSGCPIVALEMRRDLLHWDSALMLAKRLAEAQIPFISKEYAVHLEFIGDYVNALAHYEKGMTQNNKIRWPPIPPSAPITIP
;
A
#
# COMPACT_ATOMS: atom_id res chain seq x y z
N MET A 1 -30.00 -11.65 -16.61
CA MET A 1 -29.02 -10.56 -16.82
C MET A 1 -27.67 -11.05 -16.34
N ASP A 2 -26.58 -10.60 -16.97
CA ASP A 2 -25.23 -10.98 -16.55
C ASP A 2 -24.19 -9.93 -16.93
N TRP A 3 -23.11 -9.84 -16.15
CA TRP A 3 -22.01 -8.89 -16.35
C TRP A 3 -20.89 -9.52 -17.18
N ASP A 4 -20.25 -8.73 -18.04
CA ASP A 4 -19.02 -9.13 -18.72
C ASP A 4 -17.86 -9.34 -17.71
N LYS A 5 -16.80 -10.01 -18.14
CA LYS A 5 -15.62 -10.35 -17.32
C LYS A 5 -14.97 -9.14 -16.65
N ASP A 6 -15.05 -7.97 -17.29
CA ASP A 6 -14.44 -6.73 -16.80
C ASP A 6 -15.41 -5.94 -15.90
N GLY A 7 -16.70 -6.31 -15.86
CA GLY A 7 -17.71 -5.60 -15.08
C GLY A 7 -18.27 -4.33 -15.74
N ASP A 8 -17.79 -3.95 -16.92
CA ASP A 8 -18.19 -2.71 -17.60
C ASP A 8 -19.57 -2.80 -18.27
N ILE A 9 -19.90 -3.96 -18.83
CA ILE A 9 -21.09 -4.14 -19.66
C ILE A 9 -22.04 -5.14 -19.00
N LEU A 10 -23.27 -4.69 -18.74
CA LEU A 10 -24.37 -5.54 -18.31
C LEU A 10 -25.23 -5.93 -19.51
N ALA A 11 -25.42 -7.23 -19.72
CA ALA A 11 -26.34 -7.74 -20.73
C ALA A 11 -27.69 -8.14 -20.13
N VAL A 12 -28.76 -7.67 -20.76
CA VAL A 12 -30.14 -7.88 -20.32
C VAL A 12 -30.98 -8.36 -21.49
N ILE A 13 -31.82 -9.37 -21.22
CA ILE A 13 -32.86 -9.81 -22.15
C ILE A 13 -34.23 -9.46 -21.55
N ALA A 14 -35.14 -9.02 -22.40
CA ALA A 14 -36.51 -8.75 -22.02
C ALA A 14 -37.42 -9.90 -22.48
N ALA A 15 -38.35 -10.31 -21.61
CA ALA A 15 -39.34 -11.30 -21.97
C ALA A 15 -40.12 -10.84 -23.22
N LYS A 16 -40.26 -11.74 -24.21
CA LYS A 16 -40.96 -11.51 -25.49
C LYS A 16 -40.27 -10.56 -26.49
N SER A 17 -39.06 -10.07 -26.22
CA SER A 17 -38.23 -9.35 -27.21
C SER A 17 -37.21 -10.30 -27.86
N SER A 18 -36.84 -10.03 -29.12
CA SER A 18 -35.70 -10.69 -29.79
C SER A 18 -34.39 -9.93 -29.63
N SER A 19 -34.44 -8.74 -29.03
CA SER A 19 -33.29 -7.84 -28.85
C SER A 19 -32.59 -8.10 -27.52
N ILE A 20 -31.26 -8.13 -27.58
CA ILE A 20 -30.36 -8.18 -26.43
C ILE A 20 -29.94 -6.74 -26.14
N TYR A 21 -30.15 -6.28 -24.92
CA TYR A 21 -29.77 -4.95 -24.48
C TYR A 21 -28.45 -5.02 -23.74
N PHE A 22 -27.59 -4.03 -23.99
CA PHE A 22 -26.35 -3.81 -23.28
C PHE A 22 -26.39 -2.45 -22.62
N TRP A 23 -26.00 -2.40 -21.36
CA TRP A 23 -25.76 -1.16 -20.65
C TRP A 23 -24.28 -1.09 -20.29
N ASP A 24 -23.62 -0.06 -20.78
CA ASP A 24 -22.23 0.27 -20.46
C ASP A 24 -22.22 1.19 -19.25
N ALA A 25 -21.63 0.71 -18.14
CA ALA A 25 -21.56 1.42 -16.88
C ALA A 25 -20.67 2.68 -16.97
N SER A 26 -19.57 2.60 -17.72
CA SER A 26 -18.55 3.64 -17.79
C SER A 26 -19.05 4.90 -18.52
N VAL A 27 -19.81 4.72 -19.59
CA VAL A 27 -20.37 5.82 -20.41
C VAL A 27 -21.84 6.10 -20.05
N ASN A 28 -22.44 5.28 -19.18
CA ASN A 28 -23.86 5.26 -18.89
C ASN A 28 -24.72 5.25 -20.17
N LYS A 29 -24.33 4.40 -21.14
CA LYS A 29 -24.97 4.35 -22.46
C LYS A 29 -25.62 3.00 -22.69
N THR A 30 -26.84 3.02 -23.22
CA THR A 30 -27.54 1.81 -23.65
C THR A 30 -27.32 1.55 -25.13
N SER A 31 -27.09 0.30 -25.47
CA SER A 31 -27.06 -0.21 -26.84
C SER A 31 -27.86 -1.50 -26.93
N HIS A 32 -28.22 -1.92 -28.14
CA HIS A 32 -28.93 -3.18 -28.34
C HIS A 32 -28.51 -3.83 -29.65
N ILE A 33 -28.57 -5.15 -29.67
CA ILE A 33 -28.41 -5.95 -30.88
C ILE A 33 -29.65 -6.82 -31.07
N ASP A 34 -30.08 -7.00 -32.31
CA ASP A 34 -31.06 -8.04 -32.61
C ASP A 34 -30.34 -9.39 -32.63
N SER A 35 -30.86 -10.37 -31.88
CA SER A 35 -30.28 -11.72 -31.85
C SER A 35 -30.33 -12.39 -33.22
N GLY A 36 -31.25 -11.97 -34.10
CA GLY A 36 -31.53 -12.63 -35.38
C GLY A 36 -32.27 -13.97 -35.21
N MET A 37 -32.56 -14.37 -33.97
CA MET A 37 -33.33 -15.56 -33.64
C MET A 37 -34.81 -15.20 -33.60
N ARG A 38 -35.66 -16.01 -34.24
CA ARG A 38 -37.12 -15.81 -34.23
C ARG A 38 -37.78 -16.24 -32.93
N ASP A 39 -37.08 -17.05 -32.14
CA ASP A 39 -37.60 -17.66 -30.92
C ASP A 39 -37.31 -16.79 -29.71
N GLN A 40 -38.17 -16.89 -28.69
CA GLN A 40 -37.97 -16.17 -27.44
C GLN A 40 -36.70 -16.66 -26.73
N MET A 41 -35.93 -15.70 -26.20
CA MET A 41 -34.74 -15.99 -25.41
C MET A 41 -35.12 -16.46 -24.01
N SER A 42 -34.41 -17.43 -23.48
CA SER A 42 -34.68 -18.05 -22.17
C SER A 42 -33.65 -17.68 -21.10
N PHE A 43 -32.37 -17.54 -21.46
CA PHE A 43 -31.30 -17.16 -20.55
C PHE A 43 -30.17 -16.44 -21.29
N ILE A 44 -29.31 -15.75 -20.53
CA ILE A 44 -28.13 -15.02 -21.02
C ILE A 44 -26.98 -15.16 -20.03
N LEU A 45 -25.76 -15.41 -20.53
CA LEU A 45 -24.55 -15.57 -19.71
C LEU A 45 -23.30 -15.07 -20.42
N TRP A 46 -22.46 -14.34 -19.71
CA TRP A 46 -21.12 -13.98 -20.18
C TRP A 46 -20.09 -15.04 -19.82
N SER A 47 -19.09 -15.18 -20.69
CA SER A 47 -17.88 -15.93 -20.37
C SER A 47 -17.06 -15.20 -19.32
N LYS A 48 -16.44 -15.96 -18.42
CA LYS A 48 -15.55 -15.46 -17.38
C LYS A 48 -14.15 -15.08 -17.86
N THR A 49 -13.76 -15.49 -19.07
CA THR A 49 -12.39 -15.26 -19.56
C THR A 49 -12.33 -14.49 -20.88
N GLY A 50 -13.39 -14.54 -21.68
CA GLY A 50 -13.43 -13.89 -22.99
C GLY A 50 -14.69 -13.05 -23.18
N PRO A 51 -14.70 -12.17 -24.19
CA PRO A 51 -15.83 -11.27 -24.50
C PRO A 51 -16.94 -12.02 -25.26
N LEU A 52 -17.33 -13.18 -24.75
CA LEU A 52 -18.31 -14.09 -25.35
C LEU A 52 -19.59 -14.09 -24.52
N LEU A 53 -20.71 -13.90 -25.20
CA LEU A 53 -22.05 -13.95 -24.63
C LEU A 53 -22.79 -15.16 -25.20
N ALA A 54 -23.28 -16.02 -24.31
CA ALA A 54 -24.16 -17.13 -24.65
C ALA A 54 -25.63 -16.74 -24.40
N VAL A 55 -26.48 -16.97 -25.40
CA VAL A 55 -27.92 -16.72 -25.31
C VAL A 55 -28.68 -17.97 -25.73
N GLY A 56 -29.51 -18.50 -24.84
CA GLY A 56 -30.38 -19.63 -25.14
C GLY A 56 -31.79 -19.21 -25.54
N THR A 57 -32.48 -20.11 -26.22
CA THR A 57 -33.89 -19.91 -26.62
C THR A 57 -34.82 -20.98 -26.07
N VAL A 58 -36.11 -20.67 -26.10
CA VAL A 58 -37.21 -21.59 -25.73
C VAL A 58 -37.29 -22.83 -26.65
N LYS A 59 -36.74 -22.78 -27.85
CA LYS A 59 -36.71 -23.92 -28.79
C LYS A 59 -35.40 -24.71 -28.80
N GLY A 60 -34.49 -24.44 -27.86
CA GLY A 60 -33.25 -25.23 -27.78
C GLY A 60 -32.12 -24.75 -28.71
N ASN A 61 -32.26 -23.59 -29.33
CA ASN A 61 -31.18 -22.95 -30.09
C ASN A 61 -30.28 -22.14 -29.14
N LEU A 62 -28.99 -22.10 -29.46
CA LEU A 62 -27.96 -21.35 -28.76
C LEU A 62 -27.36 -20.31 -29.71
N LEU A 63 -27.14 -19.09 -29.21
CA LEU A 63 -26.40 -18.05 -29.91
C LEU A 63 -25.16 -17.72 -29.09
N ILE A 64 -23.99 -17.83 -29.73
CA ILE A 64 -22.75 -17.27 -29.19
C ILE A 64 -22.47 -15.96 -29.89
N TYR A 65 -22.34 -14.89 -29.12
CA TYR A 65 -22.05 -13.55 -29.61
C TYR A 65 -20.70 -13.09 -29.07
N ASN A 66 -19.81 -12.66 -29.95
CA ASN A 66 -18.52 -12.10 -29.57
C ASN A 66 -18.60 -10.57 -29.63
N GLN A 67 -18.47 -9.92 -28.48
CA GLN A 67 -18.64 -8.47 -28.35
C GLN A 67 -17.54 -7.67 -29.06
N GLN A 68 -16.29 -8.12 -29.00
CA GLN A 68 -15.17 -7.42 -29.65
C GLN A 68 -15.28 -7.41 -31.18
N THR A 69 -15.72 -8.52 -31.77
CA THR A 69 -15.80 -8.67 -33.23
C THR A 69 -17.20 -8.43 -33.79
N SER A 70 -18.21 -8.21 -32.93
CA SER A 70 -19.63 -8.18 -33.28
C SER A 70 -20.12 -9.44 -34.03
N ARG A 71 -19.39 -10.55 -33.94
CA ARG A 71 -19.68 -11.79 -34.66
C ARG A 71 -20.76 -12.59 -33.93
N LYS A 72 -21.74 -13.08 -34.69
CA LYS A 72 -22.85 -13.94 -34.21
C LYS A 72 -22.67 -15.35 -34.76
N ILE A 73 -22.64 -16.35 -33.88
CA ILE A 73 -22.52 -17.77 -34.21
C ILE A 73 -23.80 -18.46 -33.70
N PRO A 74 -24.81 -18.64 -34.56
CA PRO A 74 -26.02 -19.38 -34.21
C PRO A 74 -25.79 -20.89 -34.29
N VAL A 75 -26.08 -21.61 -33.22
CA VAL A 75 -26.08 -23.07 -33.13
C VAL A 75 -27.54 -23.53 -33.01
N LEU A 76 -28.08 -24.00 -34.13
CA LEU A 76 -29.47 -24.43 -34.23
C LEU A 76 -29.64 -25.88 -33.78
N GLY A 77 -30.70 -26.15 -33.02
CA GLY A 77 -31.06 -27.50 -32.60
C GLY A 77 -30.08 -28.15 -31.59
N LYS A 78 -29.39 -27.35 -30.78
CA LYS A 78 -28.48 -27.84 -29.74
C LYS A 78 -29.20 -28.73 -28.72
N HIS A 79 -30.40 -28.31 -28.32
CA HIS A 79 -31.32 -29.05 -27.47
C HIS A 79 -32.68 -29.17 -28.16
N THR A 80 -33.49 -30.16 -27.74
CA THR A 80 -34.82 -30.40 -28.34
C THR A 80 -35.92 -29.55 -27.71
N LYS A 81 -35.66 -28.98 -26.54
CA LYS A 81 -36.57 -28.11 -25.79
C LYS A 81 -35.84 -26.88 -25.26
N LYS A 82 -36.54 -26.04 -24.48
CA LYS A 82 -36.01 -24.82 -23.88
C LYS A 82 -34.73 -25.09 -23.11
N ILE A 83 -33.73 -24.24 -23.32
CA ILE A 83 -32.52 -24.21 -22.49
C ILE A 83 -32.85 -23.33 -21.29
N THR A 84 -32.75 -23.87 -20.08
CA THR A 84 -33.20 -23.20 -18.84
C THR A 84 -32.06 -22.50 -18.13
N CYS A 85 -30.88 -23.08 -18.15
CA CYS A 85 -29.70 -22.58 -17.44
C CYS A 85 -28.41 -22.94 -18.17
N GLY A 86 -27.34 -22.29 -17.77
CA GLY A 86 -26.00 -22.64 -18.19
C GLY A 86 -24.96 -22.05 -17.25
N CYS A 87 -23.69 -22.36 -17.51
CA CYS A 87 -22.56 -21.77 -16.82
C CYS A 87 -21.31 -21.84 -17.71
N TRP A 88 -20.43 -20.86 -17.57
CA TRP A 88 -19.08 -20.90 -18.14
C TRP A 88 -18.07 -21.28 -17.06
N ASN A 89 -17.06 -22.07 -17.44
CA ASN A 89 -15.91 -22.33 -16.58
C ASN A 89 -14.72 -21.43 -16.95
N ASN A 90 -13.68 -21.44 -16.11
CA ASN A 90 -12.42 -20.71 -16.35
C ASN A 90 -11.59 -21.22 -17.55
N GLN A 91 -12.00 -22.31 -18.19
CA GLN A 91 -11.38 -22.87 -19.41
C GLN A 91 -12.20 -22.59 -20.68
N ASN A 92 -13.21 -21.70 -20.63
CA ASN A 92 -14.12 -21.41 -21.74
C ASN A 92 -14.94 -22.62 -22.23
N LEU A 93 -15.30 -23.52 -21.32
CA LEU A 93 -16.33 -24.53 -21.54
C LEU A 93 -17.68 -23.99 -21.09
N LEU A 94 -18.69 -24.21 -21.91
CA LEU A 94 -20.08 -23.81 -21.66
C LEU A 94 -20.91 -25.04 -21.33
N ALA A 95 -21.43 -25.13 -20.12
CA ALA A 95 -22.42 -26.13 -19.75
C ALA A 95 -23.83 -25.56 -19.90
N LEU A 96 -24.74 -26.35 -20.46
CA LEU A 96 -26.13 -25.98 -20.75
C LEU A 96 -27.08 -27.06 -20.26
N GLY A 97 -28.13 -26.66 -19.55
CA GLY A 97 -29.20 -27.53 -19.08
C GLY A 97 -30.51 -27.21 -19.80
N SER A 98 -31.23 -28.25 -20.24
CA SER A 98 -32.49 -28.09 -20.95
C SER A 98 -33.64 -28.90 -20.33
N GLU A 99 -34.88 -28.46 -20.57
CA GLU A 99 -36.13 -29.19 -20.28
C GLU A 99 -36.24 -30.54 -21.02
N ASP A 100 -35.30 -30.85 -21.93
CA ASP A 100 -35.16 -32.18 -22.51
C ASP A 100 -34.45 -33.18 -21.59
N ASN A 101 -34.18 -32.77 -20.33
CA ASN A 101 -33.51 -33.54 -19.30
C ASN A 101 -32.09 -33.94 -19.72
N THR A 102 -31.41 -33.09 -20.51
CA THR A 102 -30.01 -33.29 -20.84
C THR A 102 -29.15 -32.10 -20.43
N LEU A 103 -27.93 -32.43 -19.99
CA LEU A 103 -26.81 -31.53 -19.76
C LEU A 103 -25.87 -31.66 -20.97
N SER A 104 -25.54 -30.55 -21.62
CA SER A 104 -24.49 -30.52 -22.65
C SER A 104 -23.33 -29.65 -22.20
N ILE A 105 -22.10 -30.14 -22.40
CA ILE A 105 -20.86 -29.37 -22.20
C ILE A 105 -20.30 -29.10 -23.58
N SER A 106 -20.08 -27.82 -23.87
CA SER A 106 -19.70 -27.32 -25.19
C SER A 106 -18.40 -26.53 -25.15
N ASN A 107 -17.71 -26.44 -26.29
CA ASN A 107 -16.62 -25.49 -26.46
C ASN A 107 -17.15 -24.05 -26.62
N HIS A 108 -16.24 -23.09 -26.75
CA HIS A 108 -16.55 -21.67 -26.96
C HIS A 108 -17.24 -21.35 -28.29
N GLU A 109 -17.18 -22.24 -29.29
CA GLU A 109 -17.89 -22.11 -30.57
C GLU A 109 -19.31 -22.70 -30.50
N GLY A 110 -19.64 -23.42 -29.42
CA GLY A 110 -20.93 -24.06 -29.21
C GLY A 110 -21.01 -25.52 -29.67
N ASP A 111 -19.90 -26.16 -30.05
CA ASP A 111 -19.84 -27.59 -30.36
C ASP A 111 -19.93 -28.44 -29.10
N THR A 112 -20.70 -29.54 -29.15
CA THR A 112 -20.87 -30.44 -28.01
C THR A 112 -19.63 -31.30 -27.81
N ILE A 113 -19.00 -31.21 -26.64
CA ILE A 113 -17.91 -32.08 -26.21
C ILE A 113 -18.48 -33.30 -25.45
N ARG A 114 -19.42 -33.05 -24.54
CA ARG A 114 -20.06 -34.09 -23.72
C ARG A 114 -21.55 -33.83 -23.55
N GLN A 115 -22.31 -34.91 -23.39
CA GLN A 115 -23.74 -34.86 -23.10
C GLN A 115 -24.08 -35.91 -22.04
N ALA A 116 -24.90 -35.55 -21.05
CA ALA A 116 -25.35 -36.43 -19.98
C ALA A 116 -26.87 -36.28 -19.79
N SER A 117 -27.54 -37.38 -19.44
CA SER A 117 -28.97 -37.37 -19.11
C SER A 117 -29.20 -37.08 -17.63
N LEU A 118 -30.16 -36.21 -17.33
CA LEU A 118 -30.57 -35.81 -15.99
C LEU A 118 -31.89 -36.49 -15.61
N HIS A 119 -32.14 -36.63 -14.30
CA HIS A 119 -33.38 -37.25 -13.79
C HIS A 119 -34.53 -36.26 -13.53
N GLY A 120 -34.41 -35.02 -14.02
CA GLY A 120 -35.43 -33.99 -13.88
C GLY A 120 -35.05 -32.70 -14.61
N GLU A 121 -35.88 -31.67 -14.47
CA GLU A 121 -35.69 -30.40 -15.17
C GLU A 121 -34.61 -29.55 -14.48
N PRO A 122 -33.51 -29.18 -15.18
CA PRO A 122 -32.48 -28.32 -14.62
C PRO A 122 -33.00 -26.88 -14.50
N ALA A 123 -32.80 -26.22 -13.36
CA ALA A 123 -33.22 -24.85 -13.14
C ALA A 123 -32.05 -23.85 -13.11
N GLU A 124 -30.96 -24.17 -12.42
CA GLU A 124 -29.75 -23.34 -12.32
C GLU A 124 -28.51 -24.22 -12.25
N MET A 125 -27.39 -23.73 -12.79
CA MET A 125 -26.14 -24.49 -12.93
C MET A 125 -24.94 -23.61 -12.63
N THR A 126 -23.93 -24.18 -11.97
CA THR A 126 -22.65 -23.50 -11.71
C THR A 126 -21.49 -24.49 -11.84
N PHE A 127 -20.39 -24.07 -12.46
CA PHE A 127 -19.12 -24.79 -12.39
C PHE A 127 -18.42 -24.47 -11.07
N SER A 128 -17.84 -25.47 -10.43
CA SER A 128 -17.13 -25.29 -9.17
C SER A 128 -16.02 -26.33 -9.00
N VAL A 129 -15.19 -26.08 -7.99
CA VAL A 129 -14.22 -27.04 -7.47
C VAL A 129 -14.75 -27.56 -6.14
N MET A 130 -15.00 -28.86 -6.05
CA MET A 130 -15.24 -29.47 -4.75
C MET A 130 -13.94 -29.62 -3.99
N LYS A 131 -13.94 -29.26 -2.71
CA LYS A 131 -12.79 -29.50 -1.82
C LYS A 131 -12.72 -30.97 -1.45
N THR A 132 -11.85 -31.71 -2.13
CA THR A 132 -11.47 -33.09 -1.76
C THR A 132 -10.16 -33.07 -0.95
N ASP A 133 -9.99 -34.01 0.00
CA ASP A 133 -8.76 -34.13 0.83
C ASP A 133 -7.48 -34.30 -0.03
N GLU A 134 -7.65 -34.76 -1.26
CA GLU A 134 -6.60 -34.81 -2.28
C GLU A 134 -6.63 -33.50 -3.08
N ARG A 135 -5.51 -32.75 -3.09
CA ARG A 135 -5.30 -31.59 -3.96
C ARG A 135 -5.44 -32.00 -5.43
N SER A 136 -6.67 -32.00 -5.93
CA SER A 136 -6.97 -32.11 -7.35
C SER A 136 -6.59 -30.78 -8.00
N GLY A 137 -5.31 -30.64 -8.37
CA GLY A 137 -4.77 -29.47 -9.06
C GLY A 137 -5.26 -29.32 -10.50
N GLN A 138 -6.46 -29.80 -10.82
CA GLN A 138 -7.00 -29.77 -12.18
C GLN A 138 -8.40 -29.15 -12.17
N GLY A 139 -8.47 -27.82 -12.33
CA GLY A 139 -9.65 -27.11 -12.85
C GLY A 139 -10.99 -27.26 -12.11
N GLU A 140 -11.98 -26.51 -12.58
CA GLU A 140 -13.39 -26.62 -12.18
C GLU A 140 -14.00 -27.89 -12.77
N ASN A 141 -13.83 -29.00 -12.06
CA ASN A 141 -14.25 -30.32 -12.52
C ASN A 141 -15.62 -30.76 -12.00
N THR A 142 -16.25 -29.99 -11.11
CA THR A 142 -17.60 -30.28 -10.62
C THR A 142 -18.60 -29.31 -11.23
N VAL A 143 -19.72 -29.85 -11.72
CA VAL A 143 -20.91 -29.08 -12.09
C VAL A 143 -21.94 -29.28 -11.00
N SER A 144 -22.33 -28.20 -10.33
CA SER A 144 -23.51 -28.22 -9.48
C SER A 144 -24.75 -27.85 -10.30
N LEU A 145 -25.87 -28.50 -10.01
CA LEU A 145 -27.12 -28.34 -10.73
C LEU A 145 -28.32 -28.41 -9.78
N SER A 146 -29.23 -27.44 -9.87
CA SER A 146 -30.54 -27.56 -9.20
C SER A 146 -31.53 -28.27 -10.11
N VAL A 147 -32.10 -29.39 -9.64
CA VAL A 147 -33.06 -30.21 -10.38
C VAL A 147 -34.45 -30.10 -9.75
N ASP A 148 -35.46 -29.90 -10.59
CA ASP A 148 -36.87 -29.69 -10.21
C ASP A 148 -37.07 -28.58 -9.16
N LYS A 149 -36.08 -27.68 -9.03
CA LYS A 149 -35.98 -26.66 -7.99
C LYS A 149 -36.06 -27.20 -6.55
N LYS A 150 -35.76 -28.48 -6.32
CA LYS A 150 -35.87 -29.12 -4.99
C LYS A 150 -34.60 -29.81 -4.53
N ILE A 151 -33.83 -30.31 -5.49
CA ILE A 151 -32.64 -31.11 -5.23
C ILE A 151 -31.45 -30.35 -5.80
N LEU A 152 -30.37 -30.25 -5.03
CA LEU A 152 -29.08 -29.77 -5.52
C LEU A 152 -28.20 -30.99 -5.78
N ILE A 153 -27.81 -31.20 -7.03
CA ILE A 153 -26.95 -32.31 -7.44
C ILE A 153 -25.54 -31.78 -7.68
N LEU A 154 -24.55 -32.45 -7.12
CA LEU A 154 -23.14 -32.24 -7.43
C LEU A 154 -22.68 -33.35 -8.37
N PHE A 155 -22.24 -32.97 -9.56
CA PHE A 155 -21.85 -33.87 -10.63
C PHE A 155 -20.38 -33.67 -10.99
N ASN A 156 -19.55 -34.70 -10.84
CA ASN A 156 -18.15 -34.63 -11.29
C ASN A 156 -18.05 -34.99 -12.77
N ILE A 157 -17.40 -34.14 -13.56
CA ILE A 157 -17.26 -34.32 -15.02
C ILE A 157 -16.42 -35.56 -15.37
N HIS A 158 -15.49 -35.95 -14.50
CA HIS A 158 -14.60 -37.10 -14.73
C HIS A 158 -15.17 -38.41 -14.20
N ASP A 159 -16.09 -38.34 -13.25
CA ASP A 159 -16.71 -39.51 -12.62
C ASP A 159 -18.23 -39.29 -12.47
N PRO A 160 -19.01 -39.61 -13.53
CA PRO A 160 -20.45 -39.38 -13.55
C PRO A 160 -21.23 -40.30 -12.59
N ASP A 161 -20.62 -41.40 -12.11
CA ASP A 161 -21.26 -42.34 -11.21
C ASP A 161 -21.27 -41.84 -9.75
N ASN A 162 -20.32 -40.97 -9.39
CA ASN A 162 -20.22 -40.38 -8.05
C ASN A 162 -20.99 -39.05 -7.92
N ARG A 163 -22.32 -39.12 -8.08
CA ARG A 163 -23.21 -37.97 -7.90
C ARG A 163 -23.67 -37.84 -6.45
N ILE A 164 -23.73 -36.60 -5.97
CA ILE A 164 -24.22 -36.29 -4.61
C ILE A 164 -25.52 -35.51 -4.72
N ASP A 165 -26.61 -36.11 -4.25
CA ASP A 165 -27.95 -35.52 -4.25
C ASP A 165 -28.24 -34.93 -2.87
N LEU A 166 -28.42 -33.61 -2.80
CA LEU A 166 -28.75 -32.88 -1.58
C LEU A 166 -30.23 -32.49 -1.60
N THR A 167 -30.97 -32.97 -0.61
CA THR A 167 -32.39 -32.67 -0.43
C THR A 167 -32.60 -31.82 0.82
N PHE A 168 -33.47 -30.82 0.73
CA PHE A 168 -33.70 -29.86 1.81
C PHE A 168 -35.08 -30.02 2.45
N GLN A 169 -35.25 -29.42 3.63
CA GLN A 169 -36.51 -29.44 4.35
C GLN A 169 -37.62 -28.74 3.55
N ARG A 170 -38.81 -29.35 3.51
CA ARG A 170 -39.93 -28.85 2.70
C ARG A 170 -40.42 -27.46 3.12
N HIS A 171 -40.20 -27.05 4.37
CA HIS A 171 -40.66 -25.76 4.87
C HIS A 171 -39.92 -24.57 4.24
N TYR A 172 -38.73 -24.80 3.66
CA TYR A 172 -38.00 -23.75 2.95
C TYR A 172 -38.66 -23.38 1.60
N GLY A 173 -39.33 -24.34 0.97
CA GLY A 173 -39.88 -24.20 -0.38
C GLY A 173 -38.94 -24.67 -1.48
N ASN A 174 -39.06 -24.05 -2.65
CA ASN A 174 -38.24 -24.37 -3.80
C ASN A 174 -36.93 -23.57 -3.77
N ILE A 175 -35.85 -24.15 -4.29
CA ILE A 175 -34.58 -23.48 -4.54
C ILE A 175 -34.80 -22.47 -5.66
N VAL A 176 -34.48 -21.21 -5.36
CA VAL A 176 -34.63 -20.09 -6.31
C VAL A 176 -33.30 -19.73 -6.93
N SER A 177 -32.26 -19.58 -6.11
CA SER A 177 -30.89 -19.40 -6.59
C SER A 177 -29.89 -19.98 -5.59
N TYR A 178 -28.71 -20.40 -6.06
CA TYR A 178 -27.59 -20.76 -5.20
C TYR A 178 -26.25 -20.26 -5.75
N ARG A 179 -25.28 -20.02 -4.85
CA ARG A 179 -23.95 -19.53 -5.20
C ARG A 179 -22.86 -20.20 -4.37
N TRP A 180 -21.77 -20.55 -5.04
CA TRP A 180 -20.55 -21.02 -4.40
C TRP A 180 -19.73 -19.83 -3.90
N TYR A 181 -19.07 -20.00 -2.74
CA TYR A 181 -18.13 -19.02 -2.23
C TYR A 181 -17.07 -19.66 -1.34
N GLY A 182 -15.95 -18.95 -1.18
CA GLY A 182 -14.83 -19.40 -0.36
C GLY A 182 -14.29 -20.77 -0.80
N ASP A 183 -13.85 -21.55 0.18
CA ASP A 183 -13.21 -22.85 -0.05
C ASP A 183 -14.21 -24.01 0.09
N GLY A 184 -15.24 -24.00 -0.77
CA GLY A 184 -16.24 -25.07 -0.86
C GLY A 184 -17.54 -24.85 -0.08
N TYR A 185 -17.94 -23.61 0.17
CA TYR A 185 -19.25 -23.30 0.76
C TYR A 185 -20.27 -22.97 -0.32
N ILE A 186 -21.54 -23.33 -0.08
CA ILE A 186 -22.66 -22.99 -0.96
C ILE A 186 -23.73 -22.26 -0.16
N LEU A 187 -24.12 -21.10 -0.65
CA LEU A 187 -25.28 -20.34 -0.17
C LEU A 187 -26.48 -20.66 -1.06
N ILE A 188 -27.58 -21.11 -0.46
CA ILE A 188 -28.79 -21.54 -1.17
C ILE A 188 -29.95 -20.68 -0.72
N GLY A 189 -30.63 -20.01 -1.66
CA GLY A 189 -31.83 -19.22 -1.44
C GLY A 189 -33.11 -19.99 -1.79
N PHE A 190 -34.10 -19.93 -0.90
CA PHE A 190 -35.37 -20.61 -1.04
C PHE A 190 -36.58 -19.67 -1.12
N SER A 191 -37.63 -20.12 -1.80
CA SER A 191 -38.78 -19.30 -2.17
C SER A 191 -39.56 -18.71 -0.99
N HIS A 192 -39.59 -19.35 0.18
CA HIS A 192 -40.27 -18.80 1.38
C HIS A 192 -39.37 -17.85 2.19
N GLY A 193 -38.37 -17.21 1.56
CA GLY A 193 -37.59 -16.16 2.20
C GLY A 193 -36.42 -16.63 3.08
N TYR A 194 -36.12 -17.94 3.06
CA TYR A 194 -34.98 -18.51 3.76
C TYR A 194 -33.76 -18.57 2.86
N PHE A 195 -32.58 -18.44 3.47
CA PHE A 195 -31.35 -18.93 2.85
C PHE A 195 -30.61 -19.85 3.83
N VAL A 196 -29.87 -20.81 3.27
CA VAL A 196 -29.09 -21.80 4.01
C VAL A 196 -27.68 -21.86 3.45
N VAL A 197 -26.71 -21.99 4.33
CA VAL A 197 -25.30 -22.23 3.98
C VAL A 197 -24.94 -23.67 4.27
N ILE A 198 -24.32 -24.35 3.29
CA ILE A 198 -23.82 -25.72 3.43
C ILE A 198 -22.33 -25.80 3.09
N SER A 199 -21.65 -26.77 3.71
CA SER A 199 -20.27 -27.16 3.37
C SER A 199 -20.30 -28.28 2.33
N THR A 200 -19.38 -28.23 1.36
CA THR A 200 -19.17 -29.33 0.38
C THR A 200 -18.07 -30.29 0.80
N HIS A 201 -17.47 -30.09 1.97
CA HIS A 201 -16.48 -31.00 2.51
C HIS A 201 -17.12 -32.38 2.75
N ILE A 202 -16.50 -33.46 2.29
CA ILE A 202 -17.08 -34.82 2.27
C ILE A 202 -17.58 -35.27 3.67
N ARG A 203 -16.93 -34.81 4.74
CA ARG A 203 -17.33 -35.13 6.14
C ARG A 203 -18.55 -34.36 6.64
N GLU A 204 -18.83 -33.20 6.06
CA GLU A 204 -19.88 -32.26 6.49
C GLU A 204 -20.95 -32.06 5.43
N ILE A 205 -20.86 -32.77 4.31
CA ILE A 205 -21.77 -32.61 3.18
C ILE A 205 -23.19 -32.96 3.61
N GLY A 206 -24.11 -32.02 3.38
CA GLY A 206 -25.50 -32.13 3.83
C GLY A 206 -25.79 -31.59 5.23
N HIS A 207 -24.79 -31.11 5.97
CA HIS A 207 -25.02 -30.33 7.19
C HIS A 207 -25.26 -28.84 6.88
N GLU A 208 -26.32 -28.29 7.46
CA GLU A 208 -26.66 -26.87 7.38
C GLU A 208 -25.83 -26.10 8.42
N LEU A 209 -24.88 -25.27 7.96
CA LEU A 209 -24.02 -24.45 8.82
C LEU A 209 -24.74 -23.23 9.36
N CYS A 210 -25.54 -22.60 8.50
CA CYS A 210 -26.31 -21.40 8.84
C CYS A 210 -27.69 -21.47 8.17
N GLN A 211 -28.70 -21.02 8.91
CA GLN A 211 -30.06 -20.83 8.43
C GLN A 211 -30.51 -19.44 8.88
N ALA A 212 -31.05 -18.65 7.95
CA ALA A 212 -31.65 -17.37 8.28
C ALA A 212 -32.90 -17.10 7.42
N HIS A 213 -33.88 -16.45 8.05
CA HIS A 213 -35.13 -16.04 7.41
C HIS A 213 -35.09 -14.53 7.15
N ASN A 214 -34.70 -14.16 5.94
CA ASN A 214 -34.47 -12.77 5.58
C ASN A 214 -35.72 -12.07 5.10
N HIS A 215 -36.57 -12.77 4.35
CA HIS A 215 -37.73 -12.18 3.70
C HIS A 215 -38.97 -12.88 4.22
N LYS A 216 -40.03 -12.12 4.49
CA LYS A 216 -41.28 -12.61 5.06
C LYS A 216 -42.11 -13.40 4.06
N GLU A 217 -42.21 -12.92 2.82
CA GLU A 217 -43.07 -13.54 1.81
C GLU A 217 -42.28 -14.33 0.78
N SER A 218 -41.31 -13.69 0.12
CA SER A 218 -40.59 -14.33 -0.98
C SER A 218 -39.15 -13.86 -1.14
N LEU A 219 -38.28 -14.79 -1.53
CA LEU A 219 -36.92 -14.51 -1.99
C LEU A 219 -36.83 -14.88 -3.47
N ASN A 220 -36.30 -13.96 -4.29
CA ASN A 220 -36.28 -14.10 -5.74
C ASN A 220 -34.89 -14.34 -6.31
N SER A 221 -33.82 -13.87 -5.65
CA SER A 221 -32.44 -14.14 -6.08
C SER A 221 -31.44 -13.90 -4.96
N VAL A 222 -30.28 -14.53 -5.10
CA VAL A 222 -29.12 -14.34 -4.21
C VAL A 222 -27.88 -14.15 -5.08
N ALA A 223 -26.99 -13.25 -4.69
CA ALA A 223 -25.66 -13.14 -5.27
C ALA A 223 -24.60 -12.94 -4.19
N ILE A 224 -23.36 -13.26 -4.55
CA ILE A 224 -22.20 -13.15 -3.66
C ILE A 224 -21.13 -12.35 -4.39
N SER A 225 -20.47 -11.46 -3.66
CA SER A 225 -19.20 -10.86 -4.07
C SER A 225 -18.10 -11.39 -3.17
N THR A 226 -17.17 -12.15 -3.75
CA THR A 226 -15.96 -12.62 -3.06
C THR A 226 -14.99 -11.47 -2.80
N ALA A 227 -14.93 -10.48 -3.69
CA ALA A 227 -14.07 -9.30 -3.56
C ALA A 227 -14.43 -8.42 -2.36
N LEU A 228 -15.72 -8.28 -2.04
CA LEU A 228 -16.21 -7.54 -0.88
C LEU A 228 -16.46 -8.41 0.35
N ASN A 229 -16.36 -9.73 0.21
CA ASN A 229 -16.77 -10.71 1.21
C ASN A 229 -18.22 -10.50 1.70
N LYS A 230 -19.15 -10.22 0.77
CA LYS A 230 -20.57 -9.93 1.07
C LYS A 230 -21.53 -10.80 0.25
N ALA A 231 -22.69 -11.10 0.84
CA ALA A 231 -23.82 -11.73 0.17
C ALA A 231 -25.02 -10.79 0.11
N ALA A 232 -25.68 -10.71 -1.04
CA ALA A 232 -26.88 -9.92 -1.24
C ALA A 232 -28.07 -10.83 -1.58
N SER A 233 -29.22 -10.54 -0.97
CA SER A 233 -30.47 -11.26 -1.16
C SER A 233 -31.58 -10.28 -1.54
N CYS A 234 -32.40 -10.61 -2.54
CA CYS A 234 -33.52 -9.78 -2.96
C CYS A 234 -34.87 -10.48 -2.73
N GLY A 235 -35.80 -9.74 -2.11
CA GLY A 235 -37.11 -10.25 -1.71
C GLY A 235 -37.94 -9.15 -1.06
N ASP A 236 -39.27 -9.25 -1.12
CA ASP A 236 -40.20 -8.29 -0.48
C ASP A 236 -39.89 -6.80 -0.75
N ASN A 237 -39.55 -6.45 -2.00
CA ASN A 237 -39.10 -5.10 -2.40
C ASN A 237 -37.88 -4.57 -1.65
N SER A 238 -37.11 -5.46 -1.03
CA SER A 238 -35.93 -5.12 -0.26
C SER A 238 -34.71 -5.91 -0.73
N ILE A 239 -33.56 -5.26 -0.64
CA ILE A 239 -32.25 -5.88 -0.84
C ILE A 239 -31.56 -5.90 0.52
N LYS A 240 -31.22 -7.09 1.00
CA LYS A 240 -30.50 -7.26 2.27
C LYS A 240 -29.12 -7.78 2.01
N ILE A 241 -28.12 -7.07 2.53
CA ILE A 241 -26.69 -7.39 2.37
C ILE A 241 -26.14 -7.90 3.69
N HIS A 242 -25.46 -9.04 3.65
CA HIS A 242 -24.82 -9.71 4.80
C HIS A 242 -23.32 -9.80 4.55
N ASP A 243 -22.55 -9.82 5.64
CA ASP A 243 -21.14 -10.20 5.56
C ASP A 243 -21.05 -11.73 5.43
N LEU A 244 -20.15 -12.25 4.59
CA LEU A 244 -19.93 -13.70 4.48
C LEU A 244 -19.30 -14.30 5.75
N SER A 245 -18.70 -13.45 6.59
CA SER A 245 -18.09 -13.86 7.87
C SER A 245 -19.14 -14.15 8.94
N ASP A 246 -20.22 -13.36 8.98
CA ASP A 246 -21.34 -13.55 9.89
C ASP A 246 -22.67 -13.24 9.18
N PHE A 247 -23.41 -14.30 8.87
CA PHE A 247 -24.71 -14.21 8.22
C PHE A 247 -25.85 -13.78 9.16
N LYS A 248 -25.61 -13.65 10.47
CA LYS A 248 -26.62 -13.19 11.43
C LYS A 248 -26.85 -11.68 11.37
N ASP A 249 -25.79 -10.93 11.05
CA ASP A 249 -25.84 -9.47 11.02
C ASP A 249 -26.13 -8.96 9.61
N ILE A 250 -27.18 -8.14 9.51
CA ILE A 250 -27.54 -7.45 8.27
C ILE A 250 -26.70 -6.18 8.19
N SER A 251 -25.75 -6.15 7.27
CA SER A 251 -24.87 -4.99 7.05
C SER A 251 -25.62 -3.79 6.47
N ASN A 252 -26.55 -4.02 5.54
CA ASN A 252 -27.32 -2.95 4.92
C ASN A 252 -28.67 -3.47 4.38
N VAL A 253 -29.67 -2.60 4.39
CA VAL A 253 -31.00 -2.85 3.86
C VAL A 253 -31.37 -1.71 2.93
N VAL A 254 -31.60 -2.02 1.66
CA VAL A 254 -32.10 -1.08 0.66
C VAL A 254 -33.56 -1.42 0.39
N GLN A 255 -34.47 -0.46 0.62
CA GLN A 255 -35.88 -0.59 0.30
C GLN A 255 -36.19 0.13 -1.01
N LEU A 256 -36.92 -0.55 -1.89
CA LEU A 256 -37.36 -0.03 -3.18
C LEU A 256 -38.88 0.13 -3.18
N ASP A 257 -39.34 1.21 -2.55
CA ASP A 257 -40.77 1.48 -2.35
C ASP A 257 -41.53 1.80 -3.65
N ASP A 258 -40.83 2.29 -4.67
CA ASP A 258 -41.40 2.61 -5.99
C ASP A 258 -41.80 1.35 -6.79
N GLU A 259 -41.33 0.17 -6.39
CA GLU A 259 -41.43 -1.06 -7.17
C GLU A 259 -42.57 -1.99 -6.71
N THR A 260 -43.78 -1.70 -7.16
CA THR A 260 -44.99 -2.46 -6.76
C THR A 260 -45.11 -3.92 -7.25
N LYS A 261 -44.19 -4.43 -8.07
CA LYS A 261 -44.27 -5.81 -8.63
C LYS A 261 -43.16 -6.76 -8.17
N GLY A 262 -42.29 -6.35 -7.24
CA GLY A 262 -41.21 -7.21 -6.78
C GLY A 262 -39.94 -7.14 -7.62
N LEU A 263 -38.83 -7.46 -6.96
CA LEU A 263 -37.51 -7.65 -7.54
C LEU A 263 -37.43 -9.03 -8.20
N ASP A 264 -36.60 -9.20 -9.22
CA ASP A 264 -36.50 -10.46 -9.97
C ASP A 264 -35.12 -11.10 -9.79
N GLN A 265 -34.10 -10.55 -10.46
CA GLN A 265 -32.74 -11.07 -10.42
C GLN A 265 -31.79 -10.07 -9.78
N LEU A 266 -30.72 -10.59 -9.17
CA LEU A 266 -29.65 -9.80 -8.57
C LEU A 266 -28.31 -10.37 -9.03
N ASN A 267 -27.39 -9.51 -9.49
CA ASN A 267 -26.07 -9.93 -9.94
C ASN A 267 -25.01 -8.88 -9.61
N TRP A 268 -23.87 -9.34 -9.10
CA TRP A 268 -22.73 -8.49 -8.76
C TRP A 268 -21.70 -8.58 -9.87
N THR A 269 -21.02 -7.47 -10.13
CA THR A 269 -19.73 -7.47 -10.84
C THR A 269 -18.70 -8.29 -10.07
N ASP A 270 -17.79 -8.95 -10.80
CA ASP A 270 -16.81 -9.86 -10.22
C ASP A 270 -15.81 -9.14 -9.29
N ASP A 271 -15.57 -7.84 -9.52
CA ASP A 271 -14.73 -6.96 -8.69
C ASP A 271 -15.46 -6.38 -7.45
N GLY A 272 -16.78 -6.53 -7.40
CA GLY A 272 -17.62 -5.99 -6.34
C GLY A 272 -17.97 -4.51 -6.46
N GLN A 273 -17.70 -3.83 -7.58
CA GLN A 273 -17.96 -2.38 -7.72
C GLN A 273 -19.45 -2.06 -7.85
N LEU A 274 -20.15 -2.77 -8.74
CA LEU A 274 -21.55 -2.55 -9.09
C LEU A 274 -22.44 -3.74 -8.76
N LEU A 275 -23.59 -3.45 -8.15
CA LEU A 275 -24.66 -4.40 -7.87
C LEU A 275 -25.88 -4.07 -8.73
N ALA A 276 -26.21 -4.94 -9.68
CA ALA A 276 -27.40 -4.79 -10.52
C ALA A 276 -28.60 -5.57 -9.96
N VAL A 277 -29.77 -4.94 -10.00
CA VAL A 277 -31.05 -5.52 -9.60
C VAL A 277 -32.08 -5.25 -10.68
N SER A 278 -32.69 -6.31 -11.19
CA SER A 278 -33.82 -6.21 -12.13
C SER A 278 -35.15 -6.28 -11.41
N THR A 279 -36.15 -5.59 -11.95
CA THR A 279 -37.52 -5.63 -11.46
C THR A 279 -38.43 -6.31 -12.48
N GLN A 280 -39.55 -6.87 -12.02
CA GLN A 280 -40.53 -7.49 -12.91
C GLN A 280 -41.22 -6.47 -13.85
N LYS A 281 -41.11 -5.16 -13.56
CA LYS A 281 -41.59 -4.10 -14.46
C LYS A 281 -40.64 -3.84 -15.63
N GLY A 282 -39.42 -4.38 -15.59
CA GLY A 282 -38.36 -4.11 -16.56
C GLY A 282 -37.50 -2.90 -16.21
N THR A 283 -37.56 -2.41 -14.97
CA THR A 283 -36.59 -1.42 -14.46
C THR A 283 -35.31 -2.14 -14.06
N LEU A 284 -34.17 -1.49 -14.28
CA LEU A 284 -32.88 -1.95 -13.80
C LEU A 284 -32.32 -0.89 -12.85
N HIS A 285 -32.03 -1.31 -11.61
CA HIS A 285 -31.35 -0.48 -10.62
C HIS A 285 -29.92 -0.97 -10.49
N VAL A 286 -28.94 -0.07 -10.64
CA VAL A 286 -27.52 -0.39 -10.45
C VAL A 286 -26.99 0.45 -9.29
N PHE A 287 -26.50 -0.23 -8.26
CA PHE A 287 -25.97 0.40 -7.05
C PHE A 287 -24.45 0.32 -7.06
N LEU A 288 -23.81 1.41 -6.65
CA LEU A 288 -22.37 1.44 -6.40
C LEU A 288 -22.08 0.93 -4.99
N THR A 289 -21.32 -0.15 -4.88
CA THR A 289 -20.99 -0.80 -3.61
C THR A 289 -19.57 -0.56 -3.14
N LYS A 290 -18.65 -0.27 -4.07
CA LYS A 290 -17.25 0.07 -3.79
C LYS A 290 -16.82 1.22 -4.69
N LEU A 291 -16.18 2.25 -4.14
CA LEU A 291 -15.52 3.27 -4.95
C LEU A 291 -14.06 2.86 -5.21
N PRO A 292 -13.53 3.05 -6.44
CA PRO A 292 -12.11 2.87 -6.68
C PRO A 292 -11.32 3.87 -5.82
N ILE A 293 -10.31 3.37 -5.11
CA ILE A 293 -9.51 4.16 -4.17
C ILE A 293 -8.45 4.95 -4.96
N LEU A 294 -8.90 6.06 -5.53
CA LEU A 294 -8.09 7.02 -6.25
C LEU A 294 -7.91 8.27 -5.40
N GLY A 295 -6.66 8.57 -5.11
CA GLY A 295 -6.27 9.76 -4.38
C GLY A 295 -4.80 10.07 -4.58
N SER A 296 -4.49 11.36 -4.52
CA SER A 296 -3.15 11.93 -4.63
C SER A 296 -3.00 13.06 -3.62
N SER A 297 -1.77 13.31 -3.22
CA SER A 297 -1.41 14.39 -2.30
C SER A 297 -0.28 15.23 -2.88
N PHE A 298 -0.28 16.52 -2.57
CA PHE A 298 0.84 17.42 -2.80
C PHE A 298 0.95 18.37 -1.62
N GLY A 299 2.06 18.30 -0.88
CA GLY A 299 2.16 18.99 0.41
C GLY A 299 1.04 18.56 1.34
N THR A 300 0.27 19.52 1.84
CA THR A 300 -0.90 19.32 2.72
C THR A 300 -2.24 19.18 1.98
N ARG A 301 -2.27 19.45 0.65
CA ARG A 301 -3.47 19.32 -0.17
C ARG A 301 -3.69 17.87 -0.58
N LEU A 302 -4.95 17.45 -0.56
CA LEU A 302 -5.42 16.11 -0.94
C LEU A 302 -6.44 16.21 -2.06
N ALA A 303 -6.32 15.37 -3.07
CA ALA A 303 -7.36 15.15 -4.07
C ALA A 303 -7.75 13.68 -4.03
N TYR A 304 -9.05 13.39 -3.89
CA TYR A 304 -9.54 12.02 -3.83
C TYR A 304 -10.93 11.90 -4.45
N LEU A 305 -11.23 10.69 -4.92
CA LEU A 305 -12.50 10.36 -5.52
C LEU A 305 -13.60 10.23 -4.46
N THR A 306 -14.64 11.04 -4.55
CA THR A 306 -15.82 11.00 -3.67
C THR A 306 -17.04 10.35 -4.35
N SER A 307 -17.08 10.40 -5.67
CA SER A 307 -18.06 9.71 -6.53
C SER A 307 -17.37 9.30 -7.83
N LEU A 308 -17.93 8.40 -8.63
CA LEU A 308 -17.33 7.95 -9.89
C LEU A 308 -16.97 9.10 -10.85
N LEU A 309 -17.69 10.22 -10.75
CA LEU A 309 -17.51 11.41 -11.59
C LEU A 309 -17.19 12.67 -10.76
N GLU A 310 -16.86 12.55 -9.48
CA GLU A 310 -16.55 13.70 -8.63
C GLU A 310 -15.23 13.49 -7.88
N VAL A 311 -14.32 14.44 -8.07
CA VAL A 311 -13.05 14.50 -7.36
C VAL A 311 -13.09 15.67 -6.39
N THR A 312 -12.88 15.40 -5.10
CA THR A 312 -12.82 16.44 -4.08
C THR A 312 -11.38 16.77 -3.76
N VAL A 313 -11.04 18.06 -3.82
CA VAL A 313 -9.78 18.61 -3.32
C VAL A 313 -10.01 19.23 -1.97
N SER A 314 -9.21 18.88 -0.97
CA SER A 314 -9.32 19.44 0.38
C SER A 314 -7.95 19.63 1.01
N ASN A 315 -7.85 20.62 1.89
CA ASN A 315 -6.66 20.88 2.70
C ASN A 315 -7.08 21.01 4.16
N GLN A 316 -7.18 19.88 4.84
CA GLN A 316 -7.65 19.83 6.23
C GLN A 316 -6.66 20.51 7.18
N VAL A 317 -5.37 20.47 6.86
CA VAL A 317 -4.30 21.03 7.70
C VAL A 317 -4.33 22.56 7.72
N GLU A 318 -4.49 23.20 6.56
CA GLU A 318 -4.55 24.66 6.47
C GLU A 318 -5.97 25.22 6.64
N GLY A 319 -6.98 24.34 6.77
CA GLY A 319 -8.37 24.71 6.98
C GLY A 319 -9.06 25.29 5.73
N GLU A 320 -8.59 24.96 4.54
CA GLU A 320 -9.22 25.40 3.29
C GLU A 320 -10.52 24.63 3.05
N SER A 321 -11.56 25.32 2.59
CA SER A 321 -12.84 24.69 2.22
C SER A 321 -12.65 23.73 1.04
N PRO A 322 -13.24 22.51 1.09
CA PRO A 322 -13.08 21.54 0.02
C PRO A 322 -13.74 22.01 -1.29
N VAL A 323 -13.10 21.68 -2.41
CA VAL A 323 -13.58 21.97 -3.78
C VAL A 323 -13.92 20.67 -4.47
N THR A 324 -15.18 20.52 -4.87
CA THR A 324 -15.68 19.36 -5.62
C THR A 324 -15.63 19.65 -7.12
N ILE A 325 -14.87 18.85 -7.87
CA ILE A 325 -14.70 18.96 -9.32
C ILE A 325 -15.53 17.86 -9.98
N GLU A 326 -16.48 18.26 -10.82
CA GLU A 326 -17.23 17.34 -11.68
C GLU A 326 -16.40 16.96 -12.91
N VAL A 327 -16.19 15.66 -13.11
CA VAL A 327 -15.38 15.08 -14.18
C VAL A 327 -16.28 14.45 -15.23
N GLU A 328 -15.89 14.56 -16.50
CA GLU A 328 -16.66 14.05 -17.64
C GLU A 328 -16.59 12.52 -17.80
N VAL A 329 -15.60 11.87 -17.18
CA VAL A 329 -15.36 10.42 -17.27
C VAL A 329 -14.98 9.85 -15.92
N GLU A 330 -15.15 8.52 -15.78
CA GLU A 330 -14.62 7.80 -14.64
C GLU A 330 -13.09 7.77 -14.70
N PRO A 331 -12.40 8.34 -13.69
CA PRO A 331 -10.96 8.44 -13.73
C PRO A 331 -10.28 7.14 -13.36
N THR A 332 -9.15 6.86 -13.99
CA THR A 332 -8.25 5.75 -13.63
C THR A 332 -7.08 6.21 -12.76
N PHE A 333 -6.72 7.50 -12.85
CA PHE A 333 -5.72 8.13 -12.00
C PHE A 333 -6.08 9.59 -11.73
N ILE A 334 -5.55 10.09 -10.62
CA ILE A 334 -5.64 11.49 -10.19
C ILE A 334 -4.23 11.93 -9.85
N ALA A 335 -3.83 13.11 -10.33
CA ALA A 335 -2.59 13.75 -9.97
C ALA A 335 -2.88 15.15 -9.45
N LEU A 336 -2.23 15.53 -8.36
CA LEU A 336 -2.40 16.83 -7.72
C LEU A 336 -1.07 17.58 -7.77
N GLY A 337 -1.13 18.85 -8.17
CA GLY A 337 -0.05 19.82 -7.99
C GLY A 337 -0.47 20.91 -7.01
N PRO A 338 0.36 21.95 -6.82
CA PRO A 338 0.03 23.08 -5.96
C PRO A 338 -1.25 23.80 -6.39
N TYR A 339 -1.38 24.08 -7.69
CA TYR A 339 -2.47 24.87 -8.27
C TYR A 339 -3.35 24.09 -9.25
N HIS A 340 -2.92 22.90 -9.66
CA HIS A 340 -3.58 22.14 -10.72
C HIS A 340 -3.97 20.75 -10.26
N VAL A 341 -5.08 20.26 -10.81
CA VAL A 341 -5.51 18.86 -10.69
C VAL A 341 -5.56 18.27 -12.08
N ALA A 342 -4.96 17.10 -12.27
CA ALA A 342 -5.11 16.32 -13.49
C ALA A 342 -5.86 15.04 -13.17
N VAL A 343 -6.83 14.74 -14.02
CA VAL A 343 -7.64 13.54 -13.95
C VAL A 343 -7.53 12.86 -15.30
N GLY A 344 -7.41 11.54 -15.35
CA GLY A 344 -7.26 10.86 -16.64
C GLY A 344 -7.75 9.43 -16.70
N MET A 345 -8.02 9.02 -17.93
CA MET A 345 -8.52 7.71 -18.31
C MET A 345 -7.80 7.28 -19.59
N ASN A 346 -7.26 6.06 -19.60
CA ASN A 346 -6.54 5.50 -20.73
C ASN A 346 -5.38 6.40 -21.21
N ASN A 347 -5.49 6.96 -22.41
CA ASN A 347 -4.49 7.80 -23.03
C ASN A 347 -4.84 9.30 -22.95
N ARG A 348 -5.89 9.72 -22.24
CA ARG A 348 -6.28 11.13 -22.12
C ARG A 348 -6.22 11.63 -20.69
N ALA A 349 -5.79 12.88 -20.51
CA ALA A 349 -5.84 13.58 -19.24
C ALA A 349 -6.45 14.96 -19.39
N TRP A 350 -7.29 15.33 -18.42
CA TRP A 350 -7.94 16.63 -18.29
C TRP A 350 -7.31 17.41 -17.15
N PHE A 351 -6.98 18.67 -17.39
CA PHE A 351 -6.35 19.56 -16.43
C PHE A 351 -7.32 20.62 -15.94
N TYR A 352 -7.37 20.80 -14.63
CA TYR A 352 -8.20 21.75 -13.91
C TYR A 352 -7.31 22.67 -13.08
N ASP A 353 -7.59 23.97 -13.15
CA ASP A 353 -6.96 25.01 -12.35
C ASP A 353 -7.78 25.25 -11.07
N LEU A 354 -7.09 25.33 -9.94
CA LEU A 354 -7.64 25.62 -8.62
C LEU A 354 -7.50 27.12 -8.35
N ILE A 355 -8.63 27.82 -8.28
CA ILE A 355 -8.62 29.28 -8.08
C ILE A 355 -8.29 29.54 -6.60
N ASP A 356 -7.11 30.10 -6.32
CA ASP A 356 -6.72 30.44 -4.95
C ASP A 356 -7.75 31.39 -4.28
N HIS A 357 -8.03 31.12 -3.01
CA HIS A 357 -8.89 31.90 -2.11
C HIS A 357 -10.41 31.92 -2.39
N LYS A 358 -10.91 31.16 -3.37
CA LYS A 358 -12.35 30.90 -3.51
C LYS A 358 -12.61 29.44 -3.87
N PRO A 359 -13.64 28.79 -3.31
CA PRO A 359 -14.02 27.45 -3.74
C PRO A 359 -14.50 27.53 -5.20
N GLY A 360 -13.65 27.10 -6.13
CA GLY A 360 -13.92 27.17 -7.55
C GLY A 360 -12.79 26.56 -8.35
N PHE A 361 -13.15 25.99 -9.50
CA PHE A 361 -12.21 25.39 -10.43
C PHE A 361 -12.48 25.87 -11.85
N LYS A 362 -11.47 25.79 -12.71
CA LYS A 362 -11.60 26.08 -14.14
C LYS A 362 -10.96 24.97 -14.96
N LYS A 363 -11.71 24.38 -15.89
CA LYS A 363 -11.15 23.44 -16.88
C LYS A 363 -10.18 24.20 -17.79
N LEU A 364 -8.92 23.76 -17.85
CA LEU A 364 -7.90 24.38 -18.69
C LEU A 364 -7.88 23.74 -20.08
N LYS A 365 -7.50 22.46 -20.15
CA LYS A 365 -7.30 21.72 -21.40
C LYS A 365 -7.39 20.20 -21.20
N ASP A 366 -7.56 19.49 -22.29
CA ASP A 366 -7.41 18.03 -22.38
C ASP A 366 -6.24 17.68 -23.32
N ILE A 367 -5.44 16.69 -22.93
CA ILE A 367 -4.29 16.20 -23.70
C ILE A 367 -4.45 14.71 -23.97
N GLU A 368 -4.24 14.31 -25.22
CA GLU A 368 -4.12 12.93 -25.64
C GLU A 368 -2.64 12.53 -25.79
N TYR A 369 -2.28 11.42 -25.15
CA TYR A 369 -0.94 10.85 -25.14
C TYR A 369 -0.83 9.70 -26.14
N LEU A 370 0.40 9.36 -26.51
CA LEU A 370 0.70 8.33 -27.51
C LEU A 370 0.34 6.90 -27.06
N GLY A 371 0.17 6.69 -25.75
CA GLY A 371 -0.19 5.39 -25.19
C GLY A 371 -0.95 5.55 -23.87
N THR A 372 -1.37 4.41 -23.30
CA THR A 372 -2.05 4.37 -22.01
C THR A 372 -1.15 4.90 -20.91
N ILE A 373 -1.65 5.88 -20.16
CA ILE A 373 -0.93 6.53 -19.07
C ILE A 373 -0.92 5.58 -17.88
N ALA A 374 0.27 5.19 -17.44
CA ALA A 374 0.45 4.35 -16.24
C ALA A 374 0.40 5.19 -14.95
N SER A 375 0.97 6.39 -14.98
CA SER A 375 0.95 7.33 -13.86
C SER A 375 1.21 8.75 -14.33
N MET A 376 0.76 9.73 -13.54
CA MET A 376 0.97 11.15 -13.79
C MET A 376 1.36 11.87 -12.49
N CYS A 377 2.28 12.82 -12.58
CA CYS A 377 2.68 13.69 -11.48
C CYS A 377 2.68 15.14 -11.94
N LEU A 378 2.31 16.07 -11.06
CA LEU A 378 2.21 17.50 -11.36
C LEU A 378 3.11 18.31 -10.44
N ASN A 379 3.53 19.45 -10.95
CA ASN A 379 4.19 20.52 -10.23
C ASN A 379 3.46 21.85 -10.55
N SER A 380 3.93 22.99 -10.06
CA SER A 380 3.33 24.32 -10.30
C SER A 380 3.12 24.66 -11.77
N TYR A 381 4.01 24.18 -12.65
CA TYR A 381 3.99 24.56 -14.07
C TYR A 381 4.05 23.37 -15.03
N TYR A 382 4.48 22.19 -14.56
CA TYR A 382 4.80 21.05 -15.40
C TYR A 382 4.00 19.81 -15.00
N ALA A 383 3.68 18.99 -16.00
CA ALA A 383 3.12 17.67 -15.82
C ALA A 383 4.05 16.62 -16.42
N ALA A 384 4.25 15.53 -15.69
CA ALA A 384 5.04 14.38 -16.11
C ALA A 384 4.12 13.15 -16.22
N ALA A 385 3.95 12.63 -17.44
CA ALA A 385 3.12 11.47 -17.74
C ALA A 385 3.97 10.28 -18.15
N LEU A 386 3.79 9.14 -17.49
CA LEU A 386 4.47 7.88 -17.82
C LEU A 386 3.58 7.01 -18.70
N PHE A 387 4.07 6.62 -19.87
CA PHE A 387 3.41 5.66 -20.76
C PHE A 387 4.46 4.80 -21.49
N GLU A 388 4.19 3.51 -21.66
CA GLU A 388 5.03 2.56 -22.41
C GLU A 388 6.55 2.59 -22.11
N GLY A 389 6.93 2.90 -20.88
CA GLY A 389 8.34 2.99 -20.46
C GLY A 389 9.04 4.31 -20.79
N LYS A 390 8.29 5.36 -21.16
CA LYS A 390 8.78 6.73 -21.40
C LYS A 390 8.00 7.73 -20.56
N VAL A 391 8.67 8.80 -20.13
CA VAL A 391 8.06 9.91 -19.41
C VAL A 391 8.02 11.14 -20.31
N GLN A 392 6.82 11.68 -20.53
CA GLN A 392 6.63 12.94 -21.22
C GLN A 392 6.48 14.07 -20.22
N LEU A 393 7.40 15.03 -20.25
CA LEU A 393 7.35 16.26 -19.47
C LEU A 393 6.86 17.40 -20.37
N HIS A 394 5.83 18.13 -19.93
CA HIS A 394 5.31 19.29 -20.66
C HIS A 394 4.73 20.33 -19.70
N MET A 395 4.54 21.56 -20.19
CA MET A 395 3.90 22.63 -19.41
C MET A 395 2.37 22.45 -19.33
N ILE A 396 1.80 22.75 -18.16
CA ILE A 396 0.35 22.73 -17.91
C ILE A 396 -0.29 23.97 -18.54
N GLU A 397 0.29 25.15 -18.35
CA GLU A 397 -0.20 26.40 -18.92
C GLU A 397 0.76 26.89 -20.01
N GLY A 398 0.27 27.00 -21.25
CA GLY A 398 1.05 27.46 -22.40
C GLY A 398 0.12 27.86 -23.55
N LYS A 399 0.61 28.69 -24.49
CA LYS A 399 -0.14 29.06 -25.71
C LYS A 399 0.17 28.06 -26.83
N ASP A 400 -0.86 27.55 -27.51
CA ASP A 400 -0.85 26.48 -28.53
C ASP A 400 0.29 26.52 -29.59
N GLN A 401 0.88 27.69 -29.88
CA GLN A 401 1.92 27.82 -30.92
C GLN A 401 3.34 27.44 -30.46
N GLU A 402 3.62 27.35 -29.15
CA GLU A 402 4.94 26.96 -28.61
C GLU A 402 5.01 25.49 -28.13
N GLU A 403 3.87 24.79 -28.10
CA GLU A 403 3.71 23.50 -27.42
C GLU A 403 4.57 22.37 -28.01
N LYS A 404 4.79 22.34 -29.33
CA LYS A 404 5.67 21.34 -29.95
C LYS A 404 7.16 21.51 -29.61
N LYS A 405 7.56 22.68 -29.12
CA LYS A 405 8.91 22.93 -28.56
C LYS A 405 8.95 22.75 -27.04
N GLN A 406 7.80 22.71 -26.37
CA GLN A 406 7.65 22.71 -24.91
C GLN A 406 7.30 21.33 -24.33
N MET A 407 7.65 20.25 -25.04
CA MET A 407 7.52 18.87 -24.57
C MET A 407 8.84 18.12 -24.76
N LYS A 408 9.23 17.34 -23.76
CA LYS A 408 10.41 16.48 -23.82
C LYS A 408 10.07 15.07 -23.37
N LEU A 409 10.61 14.09 -24.07
CA LEU A 409 10.46 12.67 -23.77
C LEU A 409 11.74 12.17 -23.11
N PHE A 410 11.60 11.49 -21.98
CA PHE A 410 12.66 10.78 -21.30
C PHE A 410 12.42 9.27 -21.37
N PRO A 411 13.46 8.44 -21.52
CA PRO A 411 14.86 8.84 -21.73
C PRO A 411 15.09 9.34 -23.17
N ASP A 412 16.06 10.24 -23.35
CA ASP A 412 16.43 10.79 -24.68
C ASP A 412 17.00 9.71 -25.63
N ASP A 413 17.45 8.58 -25.10
CA ASP A 413 18.01 7.45 -25.84
C ASP A 413 17.35 6.14 -25.38
N ASP A 414 16.78 5.39 -26.32
CA ASP A 414 16.13 4.09 -26.07
C ASP A 414 17.10 3.04 -25.48
N ARG A 415 18.42 3.27 -25.59
CA ARG A 415 19.45 2.41 -24.97
C ARG A 415 19.55 2.56 -23.44
N LYS A 416 18.97 3.62 -22.86
CA LYS A 416 19.04 3.91 -21.41
C LYS A 416 18.03 3.10 -20.57
N GLY A 417 17.36 2.11 -21.17
CA GLY A 417 16.39 1.24 -20.51
C GLY A 417 14.98 1.84 -20.50
N ARG A 418 14.01 1.04 -20.03
CA ARG A 418 12.61 1.46 -19.90
C ARG A 418 12.38 2.07 -18.53
N ILE A 419 11.66 3.19 -18.47
CA ILE A 419 11.28 3.83 -17.22
C ILE A 419 10.12 3.04 -16.59
N LEU A 420 10.30 2.58 -15.36
CA LEU A 420 9.26 1.85 -14.62
C LEU A 420 8.46 2.76 -13.69
N CYS A 421 9.09 3.83 -13.20
CA CYS A 421 8.48 4.77 -12.28
C CYS A 421 9.07 6.16 -12.40
N HIS A 422 8.29 7.16 -12.00
CA HIS A 422 8.72 8.54 -11.91
C HIS A 422 8.08 9.25 -10.73
N ALA A 423 8.67 10.37 -10.33
CA ALA A 423 8.12 11.29 -9.37
C ALA A 423 8.58 12.71 -9.72
N LEU A 424 7.70 13.69 -9.50
CA LEU A 424 7.97 15.09 -9.80
C LEU A 424 7.91 15.91 -8.50
N THR A 425 8.95 16.68 -8.24
CA THR A 425 9.04 17.65 -7.14
C THR A 425 8.95 19.07 -7.71
N ALA A 426 9.10 20.09 -6.85
CA ALA A 426 9.13 21.49 -7.27
C ALA A 426 10.21 21.78 -8.33
N ASP A 427 11.40 21.16 -8.19
CA ASP A 427 12.56 21.49 -9.02
C ASP A 427 13.08 20.28 -9.82
N PHE A 428 12.81 19.06 -9.36
CA PHE A 428 13.41 17.84 -9.90
C PHE A 428 12.38 16.82 -10.39
N LEU A 429 12.68 16.20 -11.52
CA LEU A 429 12.05 14.97 -12.02
C LEU A 429 12.97 13.80 -11.70
N TYR A 430 12.46 12.86 -10.91
CA TYR A 430 13.12 11.58 -10.62
C TYR A 430 12.48 10.48 -11.44
N TYR A 431 13.27 9.58 -12.03
CA TYR A 431 12.76 8.36 -12.62
C TYR A 431 13.68 7.16 -12.41
N GLY A 432 13.06 5.98 -12.28
CA GLY A 432 13.73 4.69 -12.12
C GLY A 432 13.58 3.82 -13.38
N THR A 433 14.64 3.10 -13.72
CA THR A 433 14.68 2.25 -14.92
C THR A 433 14.74 0.75 -14.59
N ASP A 434 14.37 -0.09 -15.54
CA ASP A 434 14.53 -1.55 -15.50
C ASP A 434 16.00 -2.00 -15.35
N SER A 435 16.94 -1.19 -15.86
CA SER A 435 18.38 -1.40 -15.71
C SER A 435 18.95 -1.07 -14.32
N GLY A 436 18.12 -0.54 -13.41
CA GLY A 436 18.51 -0.21 -12.04
C GLY A 436 19.04 1.22 -11.87
N ASN A 437 18.91 2.08 -12.87
CA ASN A 437 19.33 3.48 -12.76
C ASN A 437 18.23 4.33 -12.14
N VAL A 438 18.61 5.15 -11.16
CA VAL A 438 17.82 6.28 -10.65
C VAL A 438 18.42 7.56 -11.23
N VAL A 439 17.63 8.31 -11.99
CA VAL A 439 18.09 9.53 -12.66
C VAL A 439 17.33 10.73 -12.11
N CYS A 440 18.08 11.81 -11.84
CA CYS A 440 17.55 13.10 -11.41
C CYS A 440 17.75 14.12 -12.53
N VAL A 441 16.65 14.73 -12.97
CA VAL A 441 16.61 15.75 -14.01
C VAL A 441 16.11 17.06 -13.41
N LEU A 442 16.81 18.17 -13.68
CA LEU A 442 16.36 19.50 -13.31
C LEU A 442 15.24 19.94 -14.26
N VAL A 443 14.11 20.35 -13.69
CA VAL A 443 12.90 20.68 -14.46
C VAL A 443 12.99 22.03 -15.17
N GLU A 444 13.80 22.97 -14.67
CA GLU A 444 14.01 24.27 -15.32
C GLU A 444 14.81 24.13 -16.64
N ASP A 445 15.90 23.35 -16.63
CA ASP A 445 16.82 23.21 -17.77
C ASP A 445 16.62 21.93 -18.59
N TRP A 446 15.82 20.99 -18.07
CA TRP A 446 15.60 19.64 -18.64
C TRP A 446 16.88 18.81 -18.80
N GLU A 447 17.90 19.10 -18.00
CA GLU A 447 19.19 18.43 -17.98
C GLU A 447 19.30 17.41 -16.83
N THR A 448 20.04 16.34 -17.08
CA THR A 448 20.30 15.31 -16.05
C THR A 448 21.40 15.80 -15.11
N VAL A 449 21.07 15.97 -13.83
CA VAL A 449 22.00 16.47 -12.81
C VAL A 449 22.78 15.33 -12.17
N SER A 450 22.11 14.23 -11.86
CA SER A 450 22.75 13.07 -11.24
C SER A 450 22.13 11.75 -11.70
N SER A 451 22.94 10.69 -11.67
CA SER A 451 22.51 9.33 -11.96
C SER A 451 23.18 8.38 -10.96
N TYR A 452 22.37 7.54 -10.33
CA TYR A 452 22.81 6.49 -9.43
C TYR A 452 22.47 5.13 -10.05
N THR A 453 23.43 4.20 -10.03
CA THR A 453 23.28 2.87 -10.60
C THR A 453 23.13 1.83 -9.49
N HIS A 454 22.00 1.12 -9.46
CA HIS A 454 21.74 0.02 -8.55
C HIS A 454 21.87 -1.34 -9.27
N SER A 455 22.08 -2.43 -8.52
CA SER A 455 22.27 -3.77 -9.09
C SER A 455 21.01 -4.41 -9.67
N VAL A 456 19.84 -3.87 -9.34
CA VAL A 456 18.50 -4.41 -9.67
C VAL A 456 17.63 -3.26 -10.20
N GLY A 457 16.65 -3.57 -11.06
CA GLY A 457 15.67 -2.62 -11.57
C GLY A 457 14.93 -1.87 -10.46
N VAL A 458 14.61 -0.60 -10.72
CA VAL A 458 13.95 0.30 -9.74
C VAL A 458 12.47 0.40 -10.08
N ARG A 459 11.63 -0.18 -9.22
CA ARG A 459 10.18 -0.30 -9.43
C ARG A 459 9.41 0.94 -9.01
N LYS A 460 9.81 1.61 -7.93
CA LYS A 460 9.14 2.82 -7.40
C LYS A 460 10.13 3.81 -6.80
N VAL A 461 9.81 5.09 -6.89
CA VAL A 461 10.61 6.21 -6.36
C VAL A 461 9.72 7.20 -5.60
N PHE A 462 10.20 7.68 -4.46
CA PHE A 462 9.46 8.55 -3.52
C PHE A 462 10.38 9.66 -2.98
N PRO A 463 10.42 10.83 -3.65
CA PRO A 463 11.23 11.97 -3.19
C PRO A 463 10.63 12.65 -1.97
N ASP A 464 11.49 13.28 -1.17
CA ASP A 464 11.05 14.22 -0.14
C ASP A 464 10.53 15.52 -0.80
N LEU A 465 9.81 16.34 -0.03
CA LEU A 465 9.18 17.57 -0.53
C LEU A 465 10.17 18.53 -1.22
N ASN A 466 11.42 18.55 -0.75
CA ASN A 466 12.47 19.41 -1.28
C ASN A 466 13.26 18.73 -2.43
N GLY A 467 13.00 17.47 -2.74
CA GLY A 467 13.74 16.70 -3.73
C GLY A 467 15.22 16.48 -3.39
N THR A 468 15.61 16.60 -2.12
CA THR A 468 16.99 16.38 -1.63
C THR A 468 17.28 14.93 -1.29
N ARG A 469 16.23 14.14 -1.02
CA ARG A 469 16.31 12.73 -0.65
C ARG A 469 15.26 11.95 -1.40
N LEU A 470 15.55 10.68 -1.63
CA LEU A 470 14.68 9.78 -2.37
C LEU A 470 14.66 8.41 -1.69
N VAL A 471 13.49 7.89 -1.38
CA VAL A 471 13.34 6.46 -1.11
C VAL A 471 12.97 5.74 -2.39
N PHE A 472 13.64 4.64 -2.72
CA PHE A 472 13.27 3.81 -3.86
C PHE A 472 13.10 2.35 -3.45
N ILE A 473 12.27 1.64 -4.20
CA ILE A 473 12.00 0.20 -4.03
C ILE A 473 12.49 -0.52 -5.28
N ASP A 474 13.33 -1.54 -5.10
CA ASP A 474 13.85 -2.36 -6.19
C ASP A 474 12.88 -3.48 -6.61
N ASP A 475 13.21 -4.21 -7.68
CA ASP A 475 12.39 -5.36 -8.15
C ASP A 475 12.41 -6.56 -7.19
N LYS A 476 13.32 -6.61 -6.22
CA LYS A 476 13.34 -7.62 -5.15
C LYS A 476 12.53 -7.20 -3.93
N ASN A 477 11.80 -6.08 -4.02
CA ASN A 477 11.05 -5.44 -2.94
C ASN A 477 11.91 -5.04 -1.73
N GLY A 478 13.18 -4.73 -1.96
CA GLY A 478 14.07 -4.06 -1.01
C GLY A 478 13.92 -2.54 -1.05
N GLY A 479 14.00 -1.89 0.11
CA GLY A 479 13.85 -0.45 0.24
C GLY A 479 15.19 0.24 0.54
N PHE A 480 15.47 1.32 -0.18
CA PHE A 480 16.73 2.06 -0.07
C PHE A 480 16.48 3.57 0.00
N LEU A 481 17.29 4.29 0.77
CA LEU A 481 17.30 5.75 0.87
C LEU A 481 18.52 6.32 0.15
N LEU A 482 18.29 7.08 -0.92
CA LEU A 482 19.29 7.80 -1.69
C LEU A 482 19.33 9.29 -1.31
N SER A 483 20.52 9.82 -1.10
CA SER A 483 20.81 11.26 -0.93
C SER A 483 21.77 11.70 -2.04
N PRO A 484 21.26 12.28 -3.15
CA PRO A 484 22.07 12.60 -4.34
C PRO A 484 23.21 13.62 -4.11
N SER A 485 23.15 14.40 -3.03
CA SER A 485 24.08 15.52 -2.78
C SER A 485 25.42 15.12 -2.13
N ASN A 486 25.55 13.90 -1.59
CA ASN A 486 26.73 13.51 -0.79
C ASN A 486 27.54 12.40 -1.51
N ALA A 487 28.78 12.70 -1.87
CA ALA A 487 29.62 11.87 -2.73
C ALA A 487 30.27 10.63 -2.06
N THR A 488 30.13 10.44 -0.74
CA THR A 488 30.89 9.41 -0.01
C THR A 488 30.06 8.28 0.60
N ASP A 489 28.74 8.39 0.68
CA ASP A 489 27.82 7.30 1.06
C ASP A 489 26.39 7.75 0.69
N SER A 490 26.04 7.59 -0.59
CA SER A 490 24.81 8.17 -1.14
C SER A 490 23.58 7.31 -0.86
N CYS A 491 23.72 6.02 -0.52
CA CYS A 491 22.60 5.07 -0.44
C CYS A 491 22.64 4.23 0.83
N PHE A 492 21.54 4.23 1.59
CA PHE A 492 21.36 3.44 2.81
C PHE A 492 20.25 2.41 2.62
N GLU A 493 20.49 1.17 3.01
CA GLU A 493 19.44 0.14 3.06
C GLU A 493 18.51 0.40 4.25
N LEU A 494 17.20 0.23 4.03
CA LEU A 494 16.19 0.42 5.08
C LEU A 494 16.12 -0.80 6.01
N PRO A 495 16.27 -0.63 7.34
CA PRO A 495 16.28 -1.74 8.26
C PRO A 495 14.89 -2.38 8.39
N ASN A 496 14.81 -3.72 8.34
CA ASN A 496 13.57 -4.50 8.49
C ASN A 496 12.47 -4.12 7.47
N PHE A 497 12.86 -3.83 6.23
CA PHE A 497 11.92 -3.52 5.16
C PHE A 497 11.13 -4.77 4.74
N SER A 498 9.79 -4.70 4.81
CA SER A 498 8.92 -5.82 4.42
C SER A 498 8.76 -5.87 2.90
N PRO A 499 8.80 -7.06 2.27
CA PRO A 499 8.62 -7.19 0.81
C PRO A 499 7.19 -6.88 0.33
N THR A 500 6.25 -6.70 1.26
CA THR A 500 4.85 -6.34 0.99
C THR A 500 4.60 -4.83 0.92
N ILE A 501 5.63 -4.00 1.15
CA ILE A 501 5.51 -2.54 1.09
C ILE A 501 5.14 -2.08 -0.31
N THR A 502 4.04 -1.34 -0.39
CA THR A 502 3.48 -0.84 -1.65
C THR A 502 3.81 0.63 -1.88
N GLY A 503 4.02 1.43 -0.83
CA GLY A 503 4.28 2.85 -0.97
C GLY A 503 5.00 3.50 0.22
N VAL A 504 5.46 4.74 0.00
CA VAL A 504 6.16 5.56 1.00
C VAL A 504 5.57 6.97 1.00
N LEU A 505 5.39 7.55 2.19
CA LEU A 505 4.95 8.92 2.41
C LEU A 505 5.95 9.65 3.31
N TRP A 506 6.35 10.85 2.90
CA TRP A 506 7.18 11.74 3.73
C TRP A 506 6.28 12.59 4.65
N ASP A 507 6.77 12.92 5.84
CA ASP A 507 6.06 13.84 6.72
C ASP A 507 6.13 15.27 6.15
N ASN A 508 4.97 15.93 6.09
CA ASN A 508 4.84 17.30 5.63
C ASN A 508 5.14 18.34 6.73
N TRP A 509 5.33 17.90 7.97
CA TRP A 509 5.67 18.79 9.07
C TRP A 509 7.10 19.35 8.91
N HIS A 510 7.23 20.67 8.93
CA HIS A 510 8.48 21.38 8.66
C HIS A 510 9.61 21.09 9.65
N SER A 511 9.29 20.62 10.87
CA SER A 511 10.28 20.24 11.88
C SER A 511 10.81 18.81 11.70
N ASP A 512 10.05 17.93 11.05
CA ASP A 512 10.34 16.49 10.94
C ASP A 512 10.83 16.10 9.54
N ARG A 513 11.71 16.91 8.95
CA ARG A 513 12.20 16.75 7.55
C ARG A 513 12.99 15.46 7.26
N GLY A 514 13.14 14.58 8.24
CA GLY A 514 13.79 13.27 8.12
C GLY A 514 12.88 12.09 8.43
N VAL A 515 11.59 12.32 8.71
CA VAL A 515 10.63 11.26 9.05
C VAL A 515 9.83 10.90 7.80
N PHE A 516 9.72 9.60 7.56
CA PHE A 516 8.86 9.06 6.51
C PHE A 516 8.28 7.73 6.98
N VAL A 517 7.28 7.30 6.23
CA VAL A 517 6.50 6.13 6.54
C VAL A 517 6.42 5.24 5.31
N ALA A 518 6.70 3.95 5.47
CA ALA A 518 6.44 2.94 4.46
C ALA A 518 5.21 2.14 4.84
N TYR A 519 4.34 1.81 3.90
CA TYR A 519 3.07 1.15 4.20
C TYR A 519 2.79 -0.05 3.28
N ASP A 520 2.08 -1.00 3.88
CA ASP A 520 1.48 -2.18 3.26
C ASP A 520 -0.04 -2.03 3.35
N ASP A 521 -0.78 -3.04 2.89
CA ASP A 521 -2.25 -3.05 3.02
C ASP A 521 -2.71 -3.18 4.49
N ASP A 522 -1.87 -3.76 5.37
CA ASP A 522 -2.22 -4.06 6.77
C ASP A 522 -1.48 -3.19 7.81
N LYS A 523 -0.29 -2.66 7.47
CA LYS A 523 0.61 -2.03 8.45
C LYS A 523 1.36 -0.85 7.86
N VAL A 524 1.75 0.04 8.76
CA VAL A 524 2.47 1.27 8.50
C VAL A 524 3.72 1.31 9.36
N TYR A 525 4.89 1.42 8.73
CA TYR A 525 6.21 1.43 9.36
C TYR A 525 6.79 2.84 9.35
N THR A 526 7.08 3.38 10.53
CA THR A 526 7.65 4.73 10.67
C THR A 526 9.18 4.66 10.73
N TYR A 527 9.85 5.40 9.85
CA TYR A 527 11.30 5.52 9.79
C TYR A 527 11.75 6.96 10.08
N ALA A 528 12.89 7.09 10.73
CA ALA A 528 13.52 8.38 11.00
C ALA A 528 14.97 8.39 10.49
N LEU A 529 15.32 9.40 9.71
CA LEU A 529 16.68 9.66 9.25
C LEU A 529 17.47 10.43 10.30
N HIS A 530 18.49 9.78 10.84
CA HIS A 530 19.42 10.37 11.77
C HIS A 530 20.66 10.88 11.03
N LYS A 531 20.59 12.11 10.50
CA LYS A 531 21.69 12.74 9.72
C LYS A 531 23.01 12.86 10.48
N THR A 532 22.94 13.46 11.66
CA THR A 532 24.07 13.70 12.55
C THR A 532 24.00 12.75 13.74
N THR A 533 24.90 11.78 13.79
CA THR A 533 25.15 10.95 14.97
C THR A 533 26.63 10.67 15.12
N ILE A 534 27.06 10.25 16.32
CA ILE A 534 28.44 9.80 16.57
C ILE A 534 28.84 8.58 15.72
N TYR A 535 27.87 7.83 15.18
CA TYR A 535 28.08 6.66 14.34
C TYR A 535 27.96 6.97 12.83
N GLY A 536 27.76 8.25 12.47
CA GLY A 536 27.44 8.67 11.10
C GLY A 536 25.94 8.70 10.79
N PRO A 537 25.57 9.00 9.53
CA PRO A 537 24.18 9.04 9.09
C PRO A 537 23.58 7.63 9.05
N ARG A 538 22.35 7.46 9.57
CA ARG A 538 21.64 6.18 9.53
C ARG A 538 20.13 6.36 9.53
N VAL A 539 19.43 5.34 9.05
CA VAL A 539 17.96 5.25 9.13
C VAL A 539 17.59 4.29 10.25
N VAL A 540 16.62 4.67 11.08
CA VAL A 540 16.14 3.87 12.20
C VAL A 540 14.65 3.58 12.03
N LEU A 541 14.25 2.32 12.23
CA LEU A 541 12.86 1.94 12.36
C LEU A 541 12.34 2.33 13.76
N VAL A 542 11.37 3.24 13.81
CA VAL A 542 10.78 3.75 15.05
C VAL A 542 9.75 2.76 15.59
N GLY A 543 8.86 2.26 14.73
CA GLY A 543 7.81 1.32 15.08
C GLY A 543 6.83 1.05 13.94
N SER A 544 5.79 0.25 14.22
CA SER A 544 4.73 -0.10 13.27
C SER A 544 3.34 0.16 13.84
N THR A 545 2.43 0.66 13.02
CA THR A 545 1.01 0.87 13.34
C THR A 545 0.14 0.01 12.43
N ALA A 546 -0.90 -0.64 12.95
CA ALA A 546 -1.82 -1.43 12.13
C ALA A 546 -2.83 -0.52 11.43
N LEU A 547 -3.13 -0.82 10.16
CA LEU A 547 -4.20 -0.20 9.38
C LEU A 547 -5.47 -1.04 9.45
N LEU A 548 -6.61 -0.37 9.25
CA LEU A 548 -7.88 -1.07 9.05
C LEU A 548 -8.00 -1.52 7.59
N PHE A 549 -8.79 -2.58 7.37
CA PHE A 549 -8.98 -3.19 6.06
C PHE A 549 -9.41 -2.16 5.00
N SER A 550 -8.75 -2.20 3.84
CA SER A 550 -9.04 -1.37 2.67
C SER A 550 -8.90 0.16 2.90
N GLN A 551 -8.01 0.58 3.79
CA GLN A 551 -7.59 1.98 3.92
C GLN A 551 -6.28 2.23 3.17
N LYS A 552 -6.25 3.25 2.30
CA LYS A 552 -5.04 3.65 1.58
C LYS A 552 -4.49 4.96 2.16
N PRO A 553 -3.26 4.99 2.68
CA PRO A 553 -2.62 6.22 3.14
C PRO A 553 -2.39 7.22 2.00
N LEU A 554 -2.74 8.49 2.21
CA LEU A 554 -2.54 9.57 1.24
C LEU A 554 -1.61 10.69 1.75
N LEU A 555 -1.76 11.10 3.00
CA LEU A 555 -1.03 12.22 3.58
C LEU A 555 -0.51 11.87 4.97
N LEU A 556 0.74 12.25 5.26
CA LEU A 556 1.31 12.23 6.60
C LEU A 556 1.62 13.67 7.02
N HIS A 557 1.09 14.08 8.17
CA HIS A 557 1.37 15.39 8.76
C HIS A 557 1.46 15.29 10.28
N ASN A 558 2.64 15.55 10.84
CA ASN A 558 2.88 15.60 12.29
C ASN A 558 2.37 14.35 13.05
N GLY A 559 2.58 13.18 12.45
CA GLY A 559 2.16 11.90 13.04
C GLY A 559 0.70 11.48 12.83
N ASP A 560 -0.13 12.33 12.21
CA ASP A 560 -1.47 11.96 11.75
C ASP A 560 -1.43 11.56 10.28
N LEU A 561 -1.97 10.38 9.99
CA LEU A 561 -2.05 9.78 8.67
C LEU A 561 -3.47 9.90 8.13
N THR A 562 -3.67 10.66 7.07
CA THR A 562 -4.97 10.72 6.38
C THR A 562 -5.05 9.61 5.35
N CYS A 563 -6.01 8.71 5.54
CA CYS A 563 -6.27 7.56 4.69
C CYS A 563 -7.59 7.72 3.93
N GLN A 564 -7.66 7.23 2.70
CA GLN A 564 -8.91 7.09 1.95
C GLN A 564 -9.52 5.70 2.23
N THR A 565 -10.80 5.69 2.53
CA THR A 565 -11.58 4.46 2.75
C THR A 565 -12.25 4.01 1.45
N ALA A 566 -12.66 2.74 1.36
CA ALA A 566 -13.44 2.21 0.24
C ALA A 566 -14.80 2.91 0.02
N SER A 567 -15.25 3.71 1.00
CA SER A 567 -16.47 4.53 0.91
C SER A 567 -16.25 5.89 0.21
N GLY A 568 -15.03 6.21 -0.20
CA GLY A 568 -14.66 7.52 -0.77
C GLY A 568 -14.39 8.61 0.27
N LYS A 569 -14.63 8.34 1.56
CA LYS A 569 -14.35 9.28 2.65
C LYS A 569 -12.90 9.18 3.13
N THR A 570 -12.37 10.29 3.65
CA THR A 570 -11.11 10.35 4.38
C THR A 570 -11.29 9.99 5.86
N SER A 571 -10.30 9.29 6.42
CA SER A 571 -10.20 8.93 7.83
C SER A 571 -8.83 9.32 8.34
N GLU A 572 -8.76 9.92 9.53
CA GLU A 572 -7.49 10.21 10.19
C GLU A 572 -7.10 9.04 11.10
N VAL A 573 -5.86 8.58 10.97
CA VAL A 573 -5.26 7.54 11.80
C VAL A 573 -3.99 8.09 12.42
N THR A 574 -3.96 8.18 13.74
CA THR A 574 -2.75 8.61 14.44
C THR A 574 -1.77 7.45 14.54
N LEU A 575 -0.53 7.70 14.16
CA LEU A 575 0.51 6.71 14.27
C LEU A 575 0.80 6.42 15.74
N SER A 576 0.90 5.12 16.08
CA SER A 576 1.28 4.67 17.42
C SER A 576 2.67 5.16 17.87
N THR A 577 3.49 5.60 16.92
CA THR A 577 4.80 6.21 17.17
C THR A 577 4.74 7.67 17.60
N HIS A 578 3.61 8.36 17.40
CA HIS A 578 3.39 9.77 17.71
C HIS A 578 2.32 9.97 18.81
N SER A 579 2.01 8.92 19.57
CA SER A 579 1.00 8.93 20.62
C SER A 579 1.22 10.03 21.67
N PHE A 580 2.48 10.40 21.92
CA PHE A 580 2.85 11.47 22.86
C PHE A 580 2.32 12.86 22.49
N LEU A 581 1.96 13.11 21.22
CA LEU A 581 1.46 14.43 20.79
C LEU A 581 0.03 14.73 21.23
N LYS A 582 -0.83 13.70 21.31
CA LYS A 582 -2.25 13.89 21.62
C LYS A 582 -2.52 14.07 23.12
N ASN A 583 -1.59 13.65 23.98
CA ASN A 583 -1.79 13.67 25.43
C ASN A 583 -1.41 15.01 26.11
N SER A 584 -1.01 16.04 25.35
CA SER A 584 -0.70 17.36 25.93
C SER A 584 -1.95 18.14 26.39
N THR A 585 -3.15 17.72 25.98
CA THR A 585 -4.43 18.33 26.38
C THR A 585 -5.20 17.44 27.35
N GLY A 586 -4.62 17.23 28.54
CA GLY A 586 -5.38 17.07 29.78
C GLY A 586 -6.18 15.79 30.00
N THR A 587 -5.50 14.65 30.18
CA THR A 587 -5.92 13.63 31.18
C THR A 587 -4.68 12.95 31.73
N ALA A 588 -4.32 13.30 32.97
CA ALA A 588 -3.19 12.76 33.71
C ALA A 588 -3.53 11.40 34.34
N THR A 589 -3.51 10.32 33.56
CA THR A 589 -3.56 8.94 34.10
C THR A 589 -2.80 7.95 33.20
N ASP A 590 -1.59 8.27 32.77
CA ASP A 590 -0.73 7.28 32.10
C ASP A 590 0.11 6.53 33.15
N SER A 591 0.17 5.21 33.02
CA SER A 591 1.02 4.38 33.86
C SER A 591 2.50 4.69 33.61
N PRO A 592 3.39 4.63 34.62
CA PRO A 592 4.82 4.92 34.44
C PRO A 592 5.52 4.16 33.29
N PRO A 593 5.21 2.88 32.98
CA PRO A 593 5.83 2.21 31.82
C PRO A 593 5.39 2.78 30.47
N GLU A 594 4.18 3.33 30.37
CA GLU A 594 3.66 3.88 29.12
C GLU A 594 4.31 5.23 28.77
N LEU A 595 4.58 6.05 29.79
CA LEU A 595 5.39 7.27 29.68
C LEU A 595 6.82 6.98 29.22
N SER A 596 7.50 5.98 29.79
CA SER A 596 8.85 5.61 29.36
C SER A 596 8.90 5.20 27.88
N LYS A 597 7.86 4.49 27.41
CA LYS A 597 7.71 4.13 26.00
C LYS A 597 7.50 5.35 25.11
N GLN A 598 6.67 6.31 25.53
CA GLN A 598 6.44 7.57 24.83
C GLN A 598 7.73 8.41 24.71
N VAL A 599 8.52 8.48 25.80
CA VAL A 599 9.84 9.15 25.80
C VAL A 599 10.77 8.47 24.81
N ALA A 600 10.91 7.15 24.85
CA ALA A 600 11.74 6.40 23.92
C ALA A 600 11.31 6.60 22.45
N GLN A 601 10.01 6.69 22.17
CA GLN A 601 9.48 6.98 20.83
C GLN A 601 9.84 8.41 20.37
N ALA A 602 9.64 9.42 21.23
CA ALA A 602 9.98 10.80 20.93
C ALA A 602 11.49 10.97 20.66
N LEU A 603 12.34 10.27 21.43
CA LEU A 603 13.79 10.26 21.22
C LEU A 603 14.18 9.63 19.87
N LYS A 604 13.56 8.51 19.49
CA LYS A 604 13.79 7.90 18.17
C LYS A 604 13.38 8.82 17.01
N LEU A 605 12.35 9.63 17.19
CA LEU A 605 11.89 10.65 16.23
C LEU A 605 12.69 11.96 16.29
N LYS A 606 13.69 12.07 17.18
CA LYS A 606 14.48 13.29 17.44
C LYS A 606 13.68 14.48 17.98
N ARG A 607 12.52 14.23 18.60
CA ARG A 607 11.70 15.28 19.23
C ARG A 607 12.14 15.54 20.67
N PHE A 608 13.38 16.03 20.83
CA PHE A 608 14.00 16.22 22.15
C PHE A 608 13.25 17.21 23.05
N HIS A 609 12.65 18.26 22.47
CA HIS A 609 11.89 19.25 23.24
C HIS A 609 10.64 18.64 23.89
N GLU A 610 9.93 17.79 23.15
CA GLU A 610 8.74 17.08 23.63
C GLU A 610 9.13 15.99 24.62
N ALA A 611 10.18 15.21 24.34
CA ALA A 611 10.72 14.23 25.28
C ALA A 611 11.13 14.88 26.62
N ARG A 612 11.78 16.05 26.56
CA ARG A 612 12.10 16.85 27.76
C ARG A 612 10.85 17.31 28.50
N GLY A 613 9.82 17.76 27.78
CA GLY A 613 8.54 18.16 28.36
C GLY A 613 7.87 17.03 29.14
N LEU A 614 7.86 15.82 28.56
CA LEU A 614 7.34 14.60 29.21
C LEU A 614 8.13 14.24 30.48
N CYS A 615 9.46 14.36 30.42
CA CYS A 615 10.31 14.10 31.58
C CYS A 615 10.13 15.16 32.70
N GLN A 616 9.81 16.41 32.36
CA GLN A 616 9.53 17.46 33.34
C GLN A 616 8.21 17.24 34.08
N SER A 617 7.18 16.73 33.39
CA SER A 617 5.87 16.51 34.00
C SER A 617 5.84 15.30 34.92
N SER A 618 6.53 14.21 34.58
CA SER A 618 6.43 12.93 35.34
C SER A 618 7.63 11.99 35.18
N GLY A 619 8.80 12.48 34.73
CA GLY A 619 9.94 11.64 34.38
C GLY A 619 10.69 11.04 35.57
N SER A 620 11.12 9.79 35.41
CA SER A 620 12.04 9.11 36.32
C SER A 620 13.49 9.52 36.06
N SER A 621 14.39 9.24 37.02
CA SER A 621 15.83 9.48 36.85
C SER A 621 16.42 8.70 35.65
N THR A 622 15.87 7.52 35.35
CA THR A 622 16.28 6.72 34.19
C THR A 622 15.87 7.37 32.86
N ASP A 623 14.69 7.98 32.79
CA ASP A 623 14.23 8.67 31.57
C ASP A 623 15.11 9.89 31.28
N TRP A 624 15.49 10.66 32.31
CA TRP A 624 16.42 11.78 32.18
C TRP A 624 17.81 11.34 31.68
N ALA A 625 18.30 10.19 32.15
CA ALA A 625 19.55 9.61 31.68
C ALA A 625 19.45 9.16 30.21
N GLU A 626 18.33 8.57 29.80
CA GLU A 626 18.07 8.15 28.42
C GLU A 626 18.00 9.36 27.47
N VAL A 627 17.25 10.41 27.83
CA VAL A 627 17.19 11.66 27.06
C VAL A 627 18.58 12.30 26.95
N GLY A 628 19.34 12.34 28.05
CA GLY A 628 20.71 12.86 28.07
C GLY A 628 21.61 12.07 27.11
N GLY A 629 21.61 10.74 27.21
CA GLY A 629 22.39 9.86 26.34
C GLY A 629 22.01 10.00 24.86
N ALA A 630 20.72 10.10 24.55
CA ALA A 630 20.25 10.32 23.17
C ALA A 630 20.73 11.66 22.60
N CYS A 631 20.71 12.74 23.39
CA CYS A 631 21.27 14.03 22.95
C CYS A 631 22.77 13.92 22.63
N LEU A 632 23.54 13.17 23.42
CA LEU A 632 24.96 12.92 23.15
C LEU A 632 25.16 12.15 21.84
N VAL A 633 24.40 11.07 21.63
CA VAL A 633 24.44 10.28 20.39
C VAL A 633 24.13 11.13 19.16
N HIS A 634 23.23 12.10 19.29
CA HIS A 634 22.84 13.03 18.22
C HIS A 634 23.70 14.28 18.08
N MET A 635 24.74 14.42 18.92
CA MET A 635 25.63 15.59 18.97
C MET A 635 24.91 16.90 19.32
N GLU A 636 23.77 16.83 20.00
CA GLU A 636 22.99 17.98 20.48
C GLU A 636 23.52 18.45 21.85
N VAL A 637 24.73 19.00 21.86
CA VAL A 637 25.48 19.34 23.09
C VAL A 637 24.72 20.35 23.96
N GLU A 638 24.10 21.37 23.36
CA GLU A 638 23.38 22.41 24.12
C GLU A 638 22.14 21.86 24.83
N LEU A 639 21.38 21.01 24.13
CA LEU A 639 20.22 20.33 24.71
C LEU A 639 20.67 19.34 25.79
N ALA A 640 21.76 18.60 25.57
CA ALA A 640 22.34 17.70 26.57
C ALA A 640 22.72 18.45 27.86
N ILE A 641 23.37 19.62 27.75
CA ILE A 641 23.71 20.46 28.91
C ILE A 641 22.44 20.85 29.68
N GLN A 642 21.38 21.26 28.98
CA GLN A 642 20.11 21.62 29.64
C GLN A 642 19.50 20.41 30.37
N VAL A 643 19.46 19.25 29.72
CA VAL A 643 18.91 18.01 30.28
C VAL A 643 19.68 17.56 31.52
N TYR A 644 21.02 17.53 31.47
CA TYR A 644 21.84 17.14 32.63
C TYR A 644 21.82 18.17 33.77
N ARG A 645 21.60 19.46 33.48
CA ARG A 645 21.33 20.47 34.52
C ARG A 645 20.02 20.18 35.24
N MET A 646 18.97 19.80 34.52
CA MET A 646 17.68 19.45 35.12
C MET A 646 17.73 18.13 35.89
N SER A 647 18.54 17.17 35.44
CA SER A 647 18.75 15.89 36.13
C SER A 647 19.70 15.99 37.33
N GLY A 648 20.38 17.11 37.54
CA GLY A 648 21.34 17.32 38.63
C GLY A 648 22.73 16.71 38.43
N ASN A 649 23.10 16.29 37.22
CA ASN A 649 24.44 15.72 36.94
C ASN A 649 25.45 16.83 36.61
N VAL A 650 26.02 17.44 37.64
CA VAL A 650 26.97 18.57 37.52
C VAL A 650 28.25 18.19 36.78
N GLY A 651 28.77 16.97 36.98
CA GLY A 651 30.01 16.51 36.33
C GLY A 651 29.90 16.45 34.81
N MET A 652 28.79 15.92 34.30
CA MET A 652 28.50 15.90 32.86
C MET A 652 28.32 17.32 32.29
N VAL A 653 27.68 18.21 33.05
CA VAL A 653 27.49 19.61 32.62
C VAL A 653 28.83 20.31 32.43
N LEU A 654 29.76 20.18 33.38
CA LEU A 654 31.09 20.78 33.28
C LEU A 654 31.89 20.21 32.10
N SER A 655 31.81 18.89 31.91
CA SER A 655 32.49 18.19 30.80
C SER A 655 31.97 18.63 29.43
N LEU A 656 30.64 18.77 29.29
CA LEU A 656 30.01 19.21 28.05
C LEU A 656 30.27 20.70 27.74
N GLN A 657 30.33 21.55 28.78
CA GLN A 657 30.72 22.95 28.61
C GLN A 657 32.16 23.10 28.10
N GLY A 658 33.05 22.18 28.45
CA GLY A 658 34.42 22.15 27.94
C GLY A 658 34.52 21.89 26.42
N ILE A 659 33.55 21.18 25.83
CA ILE A 659 33.56 20.80 24.41
C ILE A 659 32.64 21.65 23.53
N GLN A 660 31.84 22.55 24.11
CA GLN A 660 30.86 23.36 23.38
C GLN A 660 31.50 24.21 22.26
N GLY A 661 32.76 24.64 22.45
CA GLY A 661 33.50 25.45 21.48
C GLY A 661 34.22 24.68 20.36
N ILE A 662 34.13 23.34 20.32
CA ILE A 662 34.87 22.54 19.33
C ILE A 662 34.09 22.48 18.02
N GLU A 663 34.60 23.09 16.94
CA GLU A 663 33.96 23.09 15.62
C GLU A 663 34.19 21.79 14.82
N ASP A 664 35.30 21.08 15.06
CA ASP A 664 35.60 19.81 14.39
C ASP A 664 34.60 18.73 14.82
N MET A 665 33.79 18.28 13.86
CA MET A 665 32.72 17.30 14.07
C MET A 665 33.25 15.93 14.53
N ASN A 666 34.38 15.47 13.98
CA ASN A 666 34.97 14.18 14.34
C ASN A 666 35.58 14.25 15.75
N LEU A 667 36.25 15.37 16.07
CA LEU A 667 36.78 15.61 17.42
C LEU A 667 35.66 15.69 18.47
N ARG A 668 34.59 16.44 18.16
CA ARG A 668 33.41 16.56 19.02
C ARG A 668 32.73 15.20 19.19
N ALA A 669 32.52 14.44 18.12
CA ALA A 669 31.95 13.10 18.17
C ALA A 669 32.82 12.13 19.00
N GLY A 670 34.15 12.24 18.90
CA GLY A 670 35.09 11.46 19.72
C GLY A 670 34.93 11.72 21.23
N HIS A 671 34.84 13.00 21.63
CA HIS A 671 34.58 13.36 23.03
C HIS A 671 33.21 12.85 23.53
N LEU A 672 32.18 12.96 22.69
CA LEU A 672 30.84 12.48 23.04
C LEU A 672 30.79 10.94 23.15
N ALA A 673 31.47 10.22 22.26
CA ALA A 673 31.61 8.76 22.34
C ALA A 673 32.37 8.33 23.61
N MET A 674 33.41 9.08 24.00
CA MET A 674 34.14 8.86 25.24
C MET A 674 33.23 9.03 26.48
N PHE A 675 32.36 10.05 26.49
CA PHE A 675 31.40 10.24 27.59
C PHE A 675 30.33 9.14 27.67
N LEU A 676 30.00 8.51 26.54
CA LEU A 676 29.12 7.35 26.49
C LEU A 676 29.84 6.03 26.84
N GLY A 677 31.16 6.05 27.04
CA GLY A 677 31.98 4.88 27.37
C GLY A 677 32.42 4.05 26.16
N ASP A 678 32.15 4.50 24.92
CA ASP A 678 32.61 3.81 23.70
C ASP A 678 34.00 4.30 23.28
N TYR A 679 35.02 3.79 23.97
CA TYR A 679 36.41 4.21 23.77
C TYR A 679 37.02 3.77 22.44
N ASN A 680 36.47 2.73 21.81
CA ASN A 680 36.97 2.27 20.51
C ASN A 680 36.49 3.19 19.40
N LEU A 681 35.19 3.50 19.37
CA LEU A 681 34.64 4.49 18.47
C LEU A 681 35.28 5.86 18.69
N ALA A 682 35.46 6.27 19.94
CA ALA A 682 36.13 7.53 20.27
C ALA A 682 37.55 7.59 19.68
N GLN A 683 38.33 6.50 19.80
CA GLN A 683 39.67 6.42 19.21
C GLN A 683 39.63 6.63 17.69
N ASP A 684 38.75 5.93 16.98
CA ASP A 684 38.67 6.01 15.52
C ASP A 684 38.20 7.41 15.05
N LEU A 685 37.27 8.02 15.78
CA LEU A 685 36.82 9.39 15.55
C LEU A 685 37.93 10.41 15.81
N TYR A 686 38.70 10.26 16.89
CA TYR A 686 39.86 11.12 17.13
C TYR A 686 40.93 10.95 16.04
N LEU A 687 41.20 9.73 15.60
CA LEU A 687 42.16 9.47 14.52
C LEU A 687 41.75 10.07 13.17
N SER A 688 40.45 10.20 12.93
CA SER A 688 39.87 10.85 11.73
C SER A 688 39.62 12.36 11.91
N SER A 689 39.91 12.92 13.09
CA SER A 689 39.79 14.35 13.38
C SER A 689 41.08 15.12 13.05
N GLY A 690 41.02 16.45 13.16
CA GLY A 690 42.19 17.32 13.04
C GLY A 690 43.23 17.15 14.17
N CYS A 691 42.87 16.47 15.26
CA CYS A 691 43.71 16.30 16.45
C CYS A 691 43.82 14.82 16.89
N PRO A 692 44.53 13.96 16.13
CA PRO A 692 44.65 12.53 16.45
C PRO A 692 45.40 12.23 17.76
N ILE A 693 46.14 13.18 18.31
CA ILE A 693 46.86 13.03 19.58
C ILE A 693 45.93 12.78 20.77
N VAL A 694 44.69 13.29 20.71
CA VAL A 694 43.68 13.11 21.76
C VAL A 694 43.32 11.63 21.96
N ALA A 695 43.43 10.82 20.89
CA ALA A 695 43.25 9.37 20.98
C ALA A 695 44.27 8.71 21.91
N LEU A 696 45.53 9.16 21.84
CA LEU A 696 46.61 8.67 22.69
C LEU A 696 46.42 9.12 24.13
N GLU A 697 46.08 10.40 24.34
CA GLU A 697 45.84 10.96 25.67
C GLU A 697 44.71 10.21 26.37
N MET A 698 43.58 10.01 25.68
CA MET A 698 42.47 9.22 26.19
C MET A 698 42.91 7.80 26.60
N ARG A 699 43.65 7.08 25.75
CA ARG A 699 44.09 5.71 26.07
C ARG A 699 45.08 5.66 27.23
N ARG A 700 45.94 6.67 27.37
CA ARG A 700 46.84 6.82 28.52
C ARG A 700 46.05 7.07 29.80
N ASP A 701 45.08 7.98 29.77
CA ASP A 701 44.26 8.35 30.94
C ASP A 701 43.37 7.19 31.41
N LEU A 702 42.90 6.34 30.49
CA LEU A 702 42.20 5.08 30.78
C LEU A 702 43.13 3.95 31.25
N LEU A 703 44.45 4.18 31.33
CA LEU A 703 45.46 3.17 31.69
C LEU A 703 45.54 1.99 30.70
N HIS A 704 45.09 2.18 29.46
CA HIS A 704 45.19 1.17 28.40
C HIS A 704 46.57 1.21 27.73
N TRP A 705 47.60 0.88 28.50
CA TRP A 705 49.02 1.14 28.18
C TRP A 705 49.50 0.55 26.85
N ASP A 706 49.11 -0.68 26.50
CA ASP A 706 49.52 -1.30 25.24
C ASP A 706 48.99 -0.54 24.02
N SER A 707 47.71 -0.15 24.07
CA SER A 707 47.09 0.65 23.02
C SER A 707 47.70 2.05 22.93
N ALA A 708 47.98 2.68 24.07
CA ALA A 708 48.63 3.99 24.14
C ALA A 708 50.05 3.92 23.54
N LEU A 709 50.83 2.88 23.83
CA LEU A 709 52.17 2.68 23.26
C LEU A 709 52.13 2.40 21.75
N MET A 710 51.13 1.66 21.26
CA MET A 710 50.94 1.46 19.81
C MET A 710 50.60 2.78 19.10
N LEU A 711 49.69 3.57 19.66
CA LEU A 711 49.34 4.89 19.13
C LEU A 711 50.54 5.85 19.21
N ALA A 712 51.32 5.81 20.29
CA ALA A 712 52.51 6.65 20.48
C ALA A 712 53.56 6.40 19.41
N LYS A 713 53.81 5.13 19.06
CA LYS A 713 54.71 4.77 17.96
C LYS A 713 54.30 5.38 16.62
N ARG A 714 52.99 5.52 16.37
CA ARG A 714 52.48 6.04 15.09
C ARG A 714 52.36 7.56 15.06
N LEU A 715 51.96 8.17 16.18
CA LEU A 715 51.57 9.58 16.24
C LEU A 715 52.60 10.47 16.94
N ALA A 716 53.28 9.98 17.97
CA ALA A 716 54.14 10.79 18.83
C ALA A 716 55.21 9.94 19.54
N GLU A 717 56.24 9.52 18.79
CA GLU A 717 57.31 8.65 19.33
C GLU A 717 57.99 9.24 20.57
N ALA A 718 58.08 10.57 20.65
CA ALA A 718 58.66 11.28 21.80
C ALA A 718 57.92 11.04 23.13
N GLN A 719 56.65 10.61 23.10
CA GLN A 719 55.88 10.31 24.32
C GLN A 719 56.10 8.88 24.85
N ILE A 720 56.69 7.98 24.06
CA ILE A 720 56.92 6.57 24.43
C ILE A 720 57.70 6.41 25.75
N PRO A 721 58.78 7.18 26.03
CA PRO A 721 59.52 7.04 27.28
C PRO A 721 58.67 7.37 28.52
N PHE A 722 57.81 8.38 28.41
CA PHE A 722 56.95 8.83 29.51
C PHE A 722 55.85 7.80 29.78
N ILE A 723 55.16 7.35 28.74
CA ILE A 723 54.11 6.32 28.85
C ILE A 723 54.69 5.00 29.37
N SER A 724 55.88 4.61 28.91
CA SER A 724 56.55 3.38 29.40
C SER A 724 56.92 3.47 30.88
N LYS A 725 57.32 4.66 31.35
CA LYS A 725 57.60 4.91 32.77
C LYS A 725 56.33 4.81 33.62
N GLU A 726 55.25 5.45 33.20
CA GLU A 726 53.97 5.39 33.93
C GLU A 726 53.39 3.97 33.95
N TYR A 727 53.50 3.23 32.83
CA TYR A 727 53.11 1.83 32.77
C TYR A 727 53.94 0.96 33.73
N ALA A 728 55.26 1.19 33.80
CA ALA A 728 56.12 0.47 34.72
C ALA A 728 55.74 0.72 36.19
N VAL A 729 55.45 1.98 36.56
CA VAL A 729 54.97 2.33 37.91
C VAL A 729 53.65 1.60 38.23
N HIS A 730 52.75 1.50 37.26
CA HIS A 730 51.49 0.78 37.43
C HIS A 730 51.70 -0.74 37.63
N LEU A 731 52.62 -1.35 36.87
CA LEU A 731 52.98 -2.76 37.02
C LEU A 731 53.65 -3.05 38.37
N GLU A 732 54.50 -2.13 38.88
CA GLU A 732 55.07 -2.23 40.23
C GLU A 732 53.99 -2.22 41.31
N PHE A 733 52.97 -1.38 41.14
CA PHE A 733 51.84 -1.33 42.06
C PHE A 733 51.02 -2.62 42.08
N ILE A 734 50.88 -3.29 40.94
CA ILE A 734 50.20 -4.60 40.80
C ILE A 734 51.09 -5.76 41.30
N GLY A 735 52.40 -5.53 41.48
CA GLY A 735 53.37 -6.52 41.97
C GLY A 735 54.10 -7.29 40.86
N ASP A 736 53.98 -6.86 39.60
CA ASP A 736 54.70 -7.45 38.46
C ASP A 736 56.03 -6.72 38.19
N TYR A 737 57.00 -6.96 39.07
CA TYR A 737 58.29 -6.30 39.03
C TYR A 737 59.15 -6.67 37.81
N VAL A 738 58.95 -7.85 37.22
CA VAL A 738 59.74 -8.35 36.08
C VAL A 738 59.38 -7.57 34.81
N ASN A 739 58.08 -7.43 34.53
CA ASN A 739 57.64 -6.64 33.38
C ASN A 739 57.85 -5.15 33.61
N ALA A 740 57.69 -4.65 34.84
CA ALA A 740 57.98 -3.26 35.18
C ALA A 740 59.43 -2.86 34.85
N LEU A 741 60.41 -3.69 35.23
CA LEU A 741 61.82 -3.45 34.91
C LEU A 741 62.05 -3.34 33.39
N ALA A 742 61.46 -4.24 32.60
CA ALA A 742 61.59 -4.23 31.15
C ALA A 742 61.01 -2.94 30.52
N HIS A 743 59.96 -2.37 31.10
CA HIS A 743 59.38 -1.10 30.65
C HIS A 743 60.22 0.12 31.08
N TYR A 744 60.82 0.12 32.27
CA TYR A 744 61.78 1.15 32.67
C TYR A 744 63.02 1.19 31.77
N GLU A 745 63.57 0.02 31.42
CA GLU A 745 64.71 -0.08 30.50
C GLU A 745 64.36 0.44 29.09
N LYS A 746 63.16 0.14 28.60
CA LYS A 746 62.64 0.70 27.33
C LYS A 746 62.49 2.23 27.38
N GLY A 747 62.05 2.78 28.52
CA GLY A 747 61.97 4.23 28.70
C GLY A 747 63.34 4.92 28.75
N MET A 748 64.35 4.26 29.30
CA MET A 748 65.71 4.79 29.44
C MET A 748 66.51 4.78 28.13
N THR A 749 66.31 3.77 27.29
CA THR A 749 67.10 3.57 26.05
C THR A 749 66.81 4.60 24.95
N GLN A 750 65.62 5.21 24.92
CA GLN A 750 65.26 6.25 23.93
C GLN A 750 65.57 7.69 24.39
N ASN A 751 65.86 7.89 25.67
CA ASN A 751 66.06 9.23 26.26
C ASN A 751 67.38 9.91 25.82
N ASN A 752 68.30 9.17 25.19
CA ASN A 752 69.60 9.69 24.76
C ASN A 752 69.56 10.53 23.47
N LYS A 753 68.39 10.76 22.85
CA LYS A 753 68.27 11.51 21.58
C LYS A 753 67.46 12.81 21.61
N ILE A 754 66.81 13.21 22.71
CA ILE A 754 65.93 14.40 22.72
C ILE A 754 66.36 15.36 23.84
N ARG A 755 66.67 16.62 23.49
CA ARG A 755 66.93 17.73 24.43
C ARG A 755 65.72 18.70 24.41
N TRP A 756 65.23 19.06 25.59
CA TRP A 756 63.98 19.79 25.87
C TRP A 756 64.00 21.29 25.56
N PRO A 757 62.80 21.90 25.40
CA PRO A 757 62.39 23.10 26.12
C PRO A 757 61.30 22.78 27.18
N PRO A 758 61.12 23.64 28.21
CA PRO A 758 60.29 23.34 29.38
C PRO A 758 58.78 23.48 29.12
N ILE A 759 58.00 22.60 29.75
CA ILE A 759 56.53 22.58 29.75
C ILE A 759 56.02 23.55 30.86
N PRO A 760 55.05 24.45 30.58
CA PRO A 760 54.38 25.24 31.62
C PRO A 760 53.35 24.39 32.40
N PRO A 761 53.04 24.73 33.67
CA PRO A 761 52.24 23.89 34.55
C PRO A 761 50.78 23.81 34.09
N SER A 762 50.30 22.60 33.78
CA SER A 762 48.89 22.29 33.57
C SER A 762 48.15 22.27 34.90
N ALA A 763 47.05 23.03 34.99
CA ALA A 763 46.10 23.00 36.11
C ALA A 763 45.41 21.62 36.20
N PRO A 764 45.09 21.13 37.41
CA PRO A 764 44.46 19.83 37.59
C PRO A 764 43.01 19.85 37.09
N ILE A 765 42.72 19.05 36.07
CA ILE A 765 41.37 18.65 35.72
C ILE A 765 41.01 17.49 36.66
N THR A 766 40.21 17.78 37.69
CA THR A 766 39.50 16.77 38.46
C THR A 766 38.41 16.15 37.57
N ILE A 767 38.58 14.88 37.22
CA ILE A 767 37.52 14.01 36.67
C ILE A 767 36.69 13.51 37.87
N PRO A 768 35.34 13.47 37.78
CA PRO A 768 34.45 13.07 38.89
C PRO A 768 34.65 11.62 39.37
#